data_AF-A0A6N8BNK7-F1
#
_entry.id   AF-A0A6N8BNK7-F1
#
_cell.length_a   1.000
_cell.length_b   1.000
_cell.length_c   1.000
_cell.angle_alpha   90.00
_cell.angle_beta   90.00
_cell.angle_gamma   90.00
#
_symmetry.space_group_name_H-M   'P 1'
#
loop_
_entity.id
_entity.type
_entity.pdbx_description
1 polymer ?
#
loop_
_entity_poly.entity_id
_entity_poly.type
_entity_poly.pdbx_seq_one_letter_code
_entity_poly.pdbx_strand_id
1 'polypeptide(L)'
;MEVVLRGVRGSIAVPAPAMSFYGGNTSCVELRTDNGALVFFDAGTGLREAGENLPESGTCHLFISHGHTDHIQGLGFFRPLHSSRWTTHIYIPAWLENVLDDHFAHGMFPIPFSDFAGNVVRHCLEAGDEVSPSQGVAVSAIAANHPGGALSYKVRADNAVFLYTGDYEITQSPEVRRAAREMLEDVDLAVVDSMYSQSSYIEGWGHSRWEDWRDLALGAVPGCIVLSHHSPEMTDRQIDVLQHEALQSCHIKGLHLCFAREGMRFGLPLSKSRSCSDCGLVQYSDWLDSFLDDLMQYQDENTLLDRILLKAREITRADAGTIFLVDGEDLLFAYTHNDSLFSVNTASKFAYSSARLPINPHSIAGYAAFTGEMLNLADVRALPPGLPFAFREDFDKATGYRTESMLVVPFHDHAGRILGVMQLINSLDPRTHKPRKFTNDMERHIRILAREIANILERSHLVRASINRLIRLASVHDPLETGPHAERVGAIAAEMYQVRANQLNLDPDVTLHIKSQIRLAAMLHDIGKVGVSDLLLKKPGKLSDEEMAVMRSHTVIGAGILEAEAQAGGFMSFARDIAHHHHQKWNGQGYAGPTSAGRLAGEEIPIAARITAIADVFDALVSPRSYKAAWPHSKAMALLREESGGHFDPNLVACLEEIMDVVAKIYERFPDAEPEQSRCDAAS
;
A
#
# COMPACT_ATOMS: atom_id res chain seq x y z
N MET A 1 -29.05 -6.30 -15.47
CA MET A 1 -28.19 -7.47 -15.19
C MET A 1 -26.74 -7.06 -14.87
N GLU A 2 -26.06 -7.83 -14.03
CA GLU A 2 -24.63 -7.73 -13.68
C GLU A 2 -23.90 -9.01 -14.09
N VAL A 3 -22.70 -8.88 -14.69
CA VAL A 3 -21.78 -9.98 -14.98
C VAL A 3 -20.53 -9.84 -14.11
N VAL A 4 -20.08 -10.92 -13.49
CA VAL A 4 -18.89 -10.99 -12.64
C VAL A 4 -17.98 -12.13 -13.11
N LEU A 5 -16.71 -11.83 -13.35
CA LEU A 5 -15.73 -12.84 -13.74
C LEU A 5 -15.18 -13.50 -12.47
N ARG A 6 -15.37 -14.81 -12.34
CA ARG A 6 -14.98 -15.60 -11.16
C ARG A 6 -13.72 -16.43 -11.39
N GLY A 7 -13.47 -16.80 -12.64
CA GLY A 7 -12.20 -17.37 -13.07
C GLY A 7 -11.97 -17.07 -14.53
N VAL A 8 -10.71 -16.80 -14.87
CA VAL A 8 -10.30 -16.23 -16.16
C VAL A 8 -9.14 -16.99 -16.79
N ARG A 9 -8.64 -18.05 -16.13
CA ARG A 9 -7.54 -18.88 -16.62
C ARG A 9 -8.05 -20.08 -17.40
N GLY A 10 -7.34 -20.41 -18.46
CA GLY A 10 -7.56 -21.63 -19.21
C GLY A 10 -6.78 -22.81 -18.67
N SER A 11 -7.22 -24.02 -19.00
CA SER A 11 -6.57 -25.33 -18.80
C SER A 11 -6.31 -25.77 -17.35
N ILE A 12 -5.69 -24.94 -16.51
CA ILE A 12 -5.37 -25.25 -15.12
C ILE A 12 -5.40 -23.99 -14.24
N ALA A 13 -5.68 -24.16 -12.96
CA ALA A 13 -5.56 -23.07 -11.99
C ALA A 13 -4.08 -22.76 -11.69
N VAL A 14 -3.74 -21.48 -11.60
CA VAL A 14 -2.37 -20.97 -11.40
C VAL A 14 -2.29 -20.01 -10.19
N PRO A 15 -2.14 -20.53 -8.95
CA PRO A 15 -2.06 -19.70 -7.75
C PRO A 15 -0.67 -19.06 -7.54
N ALA A 16 0.03 -18.72 -8.62
CA ALA A 16 1.37 -18.16 -8.57
C ALA A 16 1.33 -16.63 -8.34
N PRO A 17 2.27 -16.06 -7.56
CA PRO A 17 2.32 -14.60 -7.35
C PRO A 17 2.38 -13.78 -8.64
N ALA A 18 3.07 -14.28 -9.67
CA ALA A 18 3.21 -13.62 -10.96
C ALA A 18 1.93 -13.63 -11.83
N MET A 19 0.85 -14.27 -11.35
CA MET A 19 -0.45 -14.40 -12.03
C MET A 19 -1.60 -13.91 -11.13
N SER A 20 -1.26 -13.30 -9.99
CA SER A 20 -2.21 -13.01 -8.91
C SER A 20 -3.10 -11.80 -9.20
N PHE A 21 -2.65 -10.85 -10.04
CA PHE A 21 -3.41 -9.66 -10.39
C PHE A 21 -4.56 -9.99 -11.33
N TYR A 22 -4.32 -10.67 -12.46
CA TYR A 22 -5.43 -11.05 -13.36
C TYR A 22 -6.26 -12.20 -12.78
N GLY A 23 -5.67 -13.04 -11.95
CA GLY A 23 -6.36 -14.15 -11.30
C GLY A 23 -5.84 -15.51 -11.77
N GLY A 24 -5.95 -16.49 -10.87
CA GLY A 24 -5.43 -17.85 -11.04
C GLY A 24 -6.50 -18.93 -11.17
N ASN A 25 -7.77 -18.60 -10.99
CA ASN A 25 -8.90 -19.52 -11.08
C ASN A 25 -9.31 -19.78 -12.53
N THR A 26 -9.74 -21.01 -12.78
CA THR A 26 -10.23 -21.40 -14.10
C THR A 26 -11.66 -20.96 -14.38
N SER A 27 -11.99 -20.87 -15.66
CA SER A 27 -13.23 -20.38 -16.27
C SER A 27 -14.48 -20.52 -15.42
N CYS A 28 -14.99 -19.37 -14.97
CA CYS A 28 -16.31 -19.27 -14.36
C CYS A 28 -16.80 -17.83 -14.48
N VAL A 29 -18.02 -17.65 -14.96
CA VAL A 29 -18.68 -16.33 -15.05
C VAL A 29 -20.01 -16.39 -14.31
N GLU A 30 -20.25 -15.43 -13.44
CA GLU A 30 -21.51 -15.25 -12.73
C GLU A 30 -22.32 -14.13 -13.39
N LEU A 31 -23.61 -14.36 -13.59
CA LEU A 31 -24.57 -13.39 -14.08
C LEU A 31 -25.74 -13.30 -13.10
N ARG A 32 -26.07 -12.07 -12.72
CA ARG A 32 -27.25 -11.76 -11.90
C ARG A 32 -28.18 -10.82 -12.63
N THR A 33 -29.45 -11.14 -12.68
CA THR A 33 -30.47 -10.27 -13.29
C THR A 33 -31.17 -9.42 -12.23
N ASP A 34 -31.81 -8.35 -12.66
CA ASP A 34 -32.45 -7.37 -11.76
C ASP A 34 -33.66 -7.98 -11.02
N ASN A 35 -34.27 -9.02 -11.61
CA ASN A 35 -35.32 -9.83 -10.98
C ASN A 35 -34.79 -10.94 -10.04
N GLY A 36 -33.46 -11.02 -9.84
CA GLY A 36 -32.83 -11.92 -8.87
C GLY A 36 -32.43 -13.30 -9.38
N ALA A 37 -32.46 -13.57 -10.69
CA ALA A 37 -31.94 -14.83 -11.22
C ALA A 37 -30.42 -14.89 -11.07
N LEU A 38 -29.92 -16.05 -10.64
CA LEU A 38 -28.50 -16.33 -10.47
C LEU A 38 -28.07 -17.39 -11.49
N VAL A 39 -27.27 -16.96 -12.47
CA VAL A 39 -26.82 -17.79 -13.58
C VAL A 39 -25.30 -17.88 -13.55
N PHE A 40 -24.75 -19.04 -13.82
CA PHE A 40 -23.32 -19.28 -13.94
C PHE A 40 -23.02 -19.89 -15.31
N PHE A 41 -21.89 -19.51 -15.89
CA PHE A 41 -21.33 -20.10 -17.10
C PHE A 41 -19.99 -20.73 -16.75
N ASP A 42 -19.91 -22.03 -17.00
CA ASP A 42 -18.88 -22.94 -16.54
C ASP A 42 -18.68 -22.97 -15.02
N ALA A 43 -18.03 -24.05 -14.61
CA ALA A 43 -17.83 -24.45 -13.24
C ALA A 43 -16.35 -24.77 -12.95
N GLY A 44 -15.45 -23.95 -13.49
CA GLY A 44 -14.04 -23.97 -13.12
C GLY A 44 -13.80 -23.63 -11.65
N THR A 45 -12.54 -23.56 -11.23
CA THR A 45 -12.19 -23.37 -9.81
C THR A 45 -12.73 -22.07 -9.22
N GLY A 46 -13.01 -21.05 -10.06
CA GLY A 46 -13.64 -19.80 -9.66
C GLY A 46 -15.05 -19.97 -9.08
N LEU A 47 -15.76 -21.05 -9.43
CA LEU A 47 -17.10 -21.34 -8.94
C LEU A 47 -17.13 -21.53 -7.41
N ARG A 48 -16.02 -22.03 -6.82
CA ARG A 48 -15.92 -22.23 -5.37
C ARG A 48 -16.15 -20.91 -4.62
N GLU A 49 -15.40 -19.86 -4.98
CA GLU A 49 -15.50 -18.56 -4.31
C GLU A 49 -16.88 -17.93 -4.54
N ALA A 50 -17.45 -18.11 -5.74
CA ALA A 50 -18.79 -17.63 -6.05
C ALA A 50 -19.86 -18.22 -5.11
N GLY A 51 -19.68 -19.47 -4.68
CA GLY A 51 -20.56 -20.16 -3.74
C GLY A 51 -20.42 -19.73 -2.27
N GLU A 52 -19.28 -19.19 -1.84
CA GLU A 52 -19.01 -18.92 -0.41
C GLU A 52 -19.92 -17.82 0.16
N ASN A 53 -20.28 -16.81 -0.65
CA ASN A 53 -21.06 -15.64 -0.24
C ASN A 53 -22.55 -15.71 -0.64
N LEU A 54 -23.06 -16.90 -0.98
CA LEU A 54 -24.48 -17.10 -1.30
C LEU A 54 -25.33 -17.23 -0.02
N PRO A 55 -26.63 -16.87 -0.09
CA PRO A 55 -27.55 -17.04 1.05
C PRO A 55 -27.71 -18.52 1.45
N GLU A 56 -28.32 -18.77 2.61
CA GLU A 56 -28.49 -20.14 3.12
C GLU A 56 -29.36 -21.05 2.23
N SER A 57 -30.23 -20.46 1.43
CA SER A 57 -31.16 -21.13 0.51
C SER A 57 -31.32 -20.32 -0.78
N GLY A 58 -31.60 -20.99 -1.89
CA GLY A 58 -31.86 -20.32 -3.17
C GLY A 58 -31.94 -21.27 -4.36
N THR A 59 -32.04 -20.67 -5.54
CA THR A 59 -31.99 -21.37 -6.82
C THR A 59 -30.92 -20.74 -7.70
N CYS A 60 -30.15 -21.56 -8.41
CA CYS A 60 -29.21 -21.09 -9.42
C CYS A 60 -29.22 -21.97 -10.66
N HIS A 61 -28.73 -21.42 -11.76
CA HIS A 61 -28.69 -22.04 -13.08
C HIS A 61 -27.26 -22.06 -13.59
N LEU A 62 -26.71 -23.23 -13.82
CA LEU A 62 -25.33 -23.43 -14.24
C LEU A 62 -25.30 -23.99 -15.65
N PHE A 63 -24.74 -23.24 -16.59
CA PHE A 63 -24.57 -23.62 -17.97
C PHE A 63 -23.13 -24.08 -18.19
N ILE A 64 -22.95 -25.34 -18.56
CA ILE A 64 -21.65 -25.93 -18.87
C ILE A 64 -21.43 -25.87 -20.37
N SER A 65 -20.34 -25.25 -20.83
CA SER A 65 -20.00 -25.17 -22.24
C SER A 65 -19.57 -26.52 -22.80
N HIS A 66 -18.69 -27.22 -22.08
CA HIS A 66 -18.15 -28.54 -22.42
C HIS A 66 -17.48 -29.22 -21.21
N GLY A 67 -16.95 -30.43 -21.40
CA GLY A 67 -16.52 -31.34 -20.32
C GLY A 67 -15.05 -31.27 -19.92
N HIS A 68 -14.28 -30.26 -20.35
CA HIS A 68 -12.89 -30.12 -19.92
C HIS A 68 -12.79 -29.78 -18.43
N THR A 69 -11.75 -30.31 -17.78
CA THR A 69 -11.58 -30.26 -16.32
C THR A 69 -11.64 -28.84 -15.78
N ASP A 70 -10.98 -27.89 -16.43
CA ASP A 70 -10.95 -26.48 -16.03
C ASP A 70 -12.31 -25.77 -16.13
N HIS A 71 -13.31 -26.38 -16.76
CA HIS A 71 -14.69 -25.90 -16.84
C HIS A 71 -15.64 -26.62 -15.88
N ILE A 72 -15.21 -27.68 -15.18
CA ILE A 72 -16.06 -28.46 -14.27
C ILE A 72 -15.46 -28.74 -12.88
N GLN A 73 -14.16 -28.51 -12.70
CA GLN A 73 -13.41 -28.88 -11.48
C GLN A 73 -13.95 -28.22 -10.20
N GLY A 74 -14.54 -27.03 -10.30
CA GLY A 74 -15.10 -26.30 -9.17
C GLY A 74 -16.43 -26.88 -8.65
N LEU A 75 -17.14 -27.71 -9.43
CA LEU A 75 -18.44 -28.27 -9.07
C LEU A 75 -18.43 -28.92 -7.69
N GLY A 76 -17.43 -29.77 -7.41
CA GLY A 76 -17.36 -30.51 -6.15
C GLY A 76 -17.25 -29.64 -4.90
N PHE A 77 -16.85 -28.38 -5.06
CA PHE A 77 -16.68 -27.40 -3.99
C PHE A 77 -17.77 -26.32 -3.99
N PHE A 78 -18.75 -26.43 -4.88
CA PHE A 78 -19.81 -25.45 -5.00
C PHE A 78 -20.85 -25.62 -3.89
N ARG A 79 -20.88 -24.69 -2.93
CA ARG A 79 -21.70 -24.75 -1.72
C ARG A 79 -23.18 -25.14 -1.95
N PRO A 80 -23.89 -24.65 -2.99
CA PRO A 80 -25.26 -25.08 -3.28
C PRO A 80 -25.44 -26.60 -3.48
N LEU A 81 -24.44 -27.33 -3.99
CA LEU A 81 -24.54 -28.80 -4.11
C LEU A 81 -24.47 -29.51 -2.75
N HIS A 82 -24.00 -28.85 -1.69
CA HIS A 82 -23.86 -29.43 -0.37
C HIS A 82 -25.02 -29.09 0.59
N SER A 83 -26.06 -28.39 0.11
CA SER A 83 -27.17 -27.92 0.94
C SER A 83 -28.52 -28.28 0.32
N SER A 84 -29.31 -29.08 1.03
CA SER A 84 -30.69 -29.44 0.62
C SER A 84 -31.66 -28.27 0.54
N ARG A 85 -31.24 -27.08 1.01
CA ARG A 85 -31.98 -25.82 0.90
C ARG A 85 -31.74 -25.09 -0.44
N TRP A 86 -30.91 -25.67 -1.30
CA TRP A 86 -30.61 -25.13 -2.62
C TRP A 86 -31.16 -26.03 -3.73
N THR A 87 -31.54 -25.39 -4.84
CA THR A 87 -31.84 -26.06 -6.10
C THR A 87 -30.88 -25.56 -7.19
N THR A 88 -30.09 -26.46 -7.75
CA THR A 88 -29.12 -26.17 -8.82
C THR A 88 -29.61 -26.78 -10.12
N HIS A 89 -30.04 -25.95 -11.06
CA HIS A 89 -30.31 -26.37 -12.43
C HIS A 89 -29.00 -26.43 -13.20
N ILE A 90 -28.63 -27.58 -13.74
CA ILE A 90 -27.42 -27.78 -14.54
C ILE A 90 -27.83 -28.03 -15.98
N TYR A 91 -27.42 -27.14 -16.87
CA TYR A 91 -27.62 -27.23 -18.31
C TYR A 91 -26.31 -27.69 -18.94
N ILE A 92 -26.34 -28.83 -19.62
CA ILE A 92 -25.16 -29.50 -20.15
C ILE A 92 -25.43 -29.94 -21.60
N PRO A 93 -24.42 -29.95 -22.50
CA PRO A 93 -24.60 -30.51 -23.83
C PRO A 93 -25.07 -31.97 -23.76
N ALA A 94 -26.02 -32.36 -24.60
CA ALA A 94 -26.65 -33.68 -24.53
C ALA A 94 -25.63 -34.84 -24.62
N TRP A 95 -24.54 -34.65 -25.37
CA TRP A 95 -23.47 -35.66 -25.50
C TRP A 95 -22.57 -35.80 -24.26
N LEU A 96 -22.72 -34.92 -23.26
CA LEU A 96 -21.95 -34.92 -22.02
C LEU A 96 -22.80 -35.29 -20.80
N GLU A 97 -24.05 -35.73 -20.96
CA GLU A 97 -24.97 -36.00 -19.84
C GLU A 97 -24.36 -36.86 -18.73
N ASN A 98 -23.57 -37.88 -19.10
CA ASN A 98 -22.93 -38.81 -18.17
C ASN A 98 -21.55 -38.36 -17.67
N VAL A 99 -20.94 -37.32 -18.26
CA VAL A 99 -19.56 -36.90 -17.93
C VAL A 99 -19.44 -36.45 -16.48
N LEU A 100 -20.47 -35.84 -15.92
CA LEU A 100 -20.49 -35.47 -14.50
C LEU A 100 -20.50 -36.70 -13.59
N ASP A 101 -21.22 -37.75 -13.95
CA ASP A 101 -21.22 -38.97 -13.14
C ASP A 101 -19.85 -39.66 -13.21
N ASP A 102 -19.24 -39.73 -14.39
CA ASP A 102 -17.92 -40.31 -14.59
C ASP A 102 -16.81 -39.50 -13.88
N HIS A 103 -16.87 -38.17 -13.91
CA HIS A 103 -15.88 -37.28 -13.28
C HIS A 103 -15.87 -37.42 -11.75
N PHE A 104 -17.01 -37.71 -11.14
CA PHE A 104 -17.16 -37.90 -9.70
C PHE A 104 -17.10 -39.37 -9.27
N ALA A 105 -17.06 -40.31 -10.22
CA ALA A 105 -16.96 -41.74 -9.96
C ALA A 105 -15.51 -42.22 -9.83
N HIS A 106 -15.35 -43.53 -9.63
CA HIS A 106 -14.07 -44.25 -9.73
C HIS A 106 -12.91 -43.72 -8.85
N GLY A 107 -13.24 -43.03 -7.76
CA GLY A 107 -12.25 -42.46 -6.84
C GLY A 107 -11.62 -41.14 -7.32
N MET A 108 -12.14 -40.54 -8.40
CA MET A 108 -11.76 -39.21 -8.86
C MET A 108 -12.28 -38.10 -7.93
N PHE A 109 -13.38 -38.36 -7.22
CA PHE A 109 -13.90 -37.51 -6.16
C PHE A 109 -14.32 -38.35 -4.94
N PRO A 110 -14.36 -37.80 -3.70
CA PRO A 110 -14.71 -38.57 -2.50
C PRO A 110 -16.12 -39.16 -2.47
N ILE A 111 -17.07 -38.58 -3.21
CA ILE A 111 -18.46 -39.05 -3.30
C ILE A 111 -18.93 -39.06 -4.76
N PRO A 112 -19.81 -40.00 -5.15
CA PRO A 112 -20.53 -39.94 -6.43
C PRO A 112 -21.34 -38.65 -6.57
N PHE A 113 -21.59 -38.20 -7.80
CA PHE A 113 -22.37 -36.99 -8.04
C PHE A 113 -23.81 -37.07 -7.51
N SER A 114 -24.41 -38.28 -7.48
CA SER A 114 -25.74 -38.52 -6.91
C SER A 114 -25.86 -38.24 -5.42
N ASP A 115 -24.73 -38.20 -4.70
CA ASP A 115 -24.70 -38.17 -3.24
C ASP A 115 -24.58 -36.74 -2.69
N PHE A 116 -24.50 -35.73 -3.57
CA PHE A 116 -24.59 -34.33 -3.19
C PHE A 116 -25.95 -34.04 -2.52
N ALA A 117 -25.93 -33.30 -1.41
CA ALA A 117 -27.12 -33.05 -0.60
C ALA A 117 -28.08 -32.00 -1.19
N GLY A 118 -27.61 -31.18 -2.14
CA GLY A 118 -28.41 -30.18 -2.83
C GLY A 118 -29.33 -30.77 -3.88
N ASN A 119 -30.46 -30.11 -4.15
CA ASN A 119 -31.40 -30.58 -5.18
C ASN A 119 -30.85 -30.23 -6.56
N VAL A 120 -30.48 -31.23 -7.35
CA VAL A 120 -29.95 -31.01 -8.71
C VAL A 120 -31.00 -31.34 -9.76
N VAL A 121 -31.18 -30.44 -10.73
CA VAL A 121 -32.05 -30.65 -11.89
C VAL A 121 -31.20 -30.55 -13.16
N ARG A 122 -31.05 -31.65 -13.91
CA ARG A 122 -30.26 -31.68 -15.14
C ARG A 122 -31.13 -31.36 -16.36
N HIS A 123 -30.57 -30.60 -17.30
CA HIS A 123 -31.16 -30.24 -18.59
C HIS A 123 -30.13 -30.52 -19.69
N CYS A 124 -30.50 -31.32 -20.67
CA CYS A 124 -29.66 -31.54 -21.86
C CYS A 124 -29.96 -30.46 -22.90
N LEU A 125 -28.91 -29.90 -23.49
CA LEU A 125 -29.00 -28.87 -24.53
C LEU A 125 -28.34 -29.34 -25.83
N GLU A 126 -28.92 -28.91 -26.95
CA GLU A 126 -28.33 -28.94 -28.29
C GLU A 126 -28.12 -27.52 -28.82
N ALA A 127 -27.24 -27.39 -29.83
CA ALA A 127 -27.06 -26.11 -30.50
C ALA A 127 -28.36 -25.68 -31.21
N GLY A 128 -28.81 -24.46 -30.94
CA GLY A 128 -30.08 -23.93 -31.42
C GLY A 128 -31.19 -23.92 -30.36
N ASP A 129 -31.00 -24.61 -29.23
CA ASP A 129 -31.95 -24.56 -28.13
C ASP A 129 -32.01 -23.18 -27.48
N GLU A 130 -33.20 -22.80 -27.02
CA GLU A 130 -33.42 -21.62 -26.19
C GLU A 130 -34.15 -22.03 -24.91
N VAL A 131 -33.58 -21.66 -23.77
CA VAL A 131 -34.15 -21.95 -22.44
C VAL A 131 -34.36 -20.68 -21.65
N SER A 132 -35.34 -20.73 -20.74
CA SER A 132 -35.65 -19.61 -19.85
C SER A 132 -35.42 -20.00 -18.39
N PRO A 133 -34.24 -19.69 -17.81
CA PRO A 133 -33.94 -19.95 -16.40
C PRO A 133 -34.94 -19.33 -15.43
N SER A 134 -35.41 -18.12 -15.75
CA SER A 134 -36.40 -17.38 -14.99
C SER A 134 -37.17 -16.42 -15.89
N GLN A 135 -38.29 -15.89 -15.39
CA GLN A 135 -39.14 -14.98 -16.17
C GLN A 135 -38.36 -13.76 -16.68
N GLY A 136 -38.27 -13.58 -17.99
CA GLY A 136 -37.56 -12.44 -18.59
C GLY A 136 -36.07 -12.68 -18.84
N VAL A 137 -35.59 -13.91 -18.63
CA VAL A 137 -34.23 -14.34 -19.00
C VAL A 137 -34.34 -15.40 -20.08
N ALA A 138 -33.71 -15.17 -21.23
CA ALA A 138 -33.59 -16.14 -22.31
C ALA A 138 -32.12 -16.46 -22.55
N VAL A 139 -31.76 -17.74 -22.61
CA VAL A 139 -30.41 -18.22 -22.90
C VAL A 139 -30.47 -19.10 -24.14
N SER A 140 -29.82 -18.66 -25.21
CA SER A 140 -29.69 -19.41 -26.47
C SER A 140 -28.36 -20.16 -26.47
N ALA A 141 -28.39 -21.45 -26.78
CA ALA A 141 -27.22 -22.30 -26.97
C ALA A 141 -26.76 -22.26 -28.44
N ILE A 142 -25.48 -21.98 -28.67
CA ILE A 142 -24.88 -21.82 -30.00
C ILE A 142 -23.72 -22.80 -30.12
N ALA A 143 -23.58 -23.46 -31.27
CA ALA A 143 -22.44 -24.35 -31.51
C ALA A 143 -21.11 -23.58 -31.45
N ALA A 144 -20.17 -24.05 -30.61
CA ALA A 144 -18.83 -23.50 -30.52
C ALA A 144 -17.84 -24.32 -31.37
N ASN A 145 -16.89 -23.63 -32.02
CA ASN A 145 -15.84 -24.28 -32.80
C ASN A 145 -14.71 -24.72 -31.86
N HIS A 146 -14.83 -25.92 -31.29
CA HIS A 146 -13.87 -26.49 -30.36
C HIS A 146 -13.72 -28.01 -30.57
N PRO A 147 -12.51 -28.60 -30.50
CA PRO A 147 -12.31 -30.04 -30.58
C PRO A 147 -13.17 -30.80 -29.55
N GLY A 148 -13.85 -31.85 -29.99
CA GLY A 148 -14.77 -32.60 -29.11
C GLY A 148 -16.15 -31.95 -28.90
N GLY A 149 -16.37 -30.75 -29.45
CA GLY A 149 -17.63 -30.02 -29.41
C GLY A 149 -17.85 -29.25 -28.11
N ALA A 150 -18.39 -28.04 -28.24
CA ALA A 150 -18.74 -27.18 -27.12
C ALA A 150 -19.98 -26.30 -27.45
N LEU A 151 -20.55 -25.67 -26.44
CA LEU A 151 -21.62 -24.68 -26.58
C LEU A 151 -21.16 -23.30 -26.10
N SER A 152 -21.45 -22.28 -26.90
CA SER A 152 -21.47 -20.87 -26.52
C SER A 152 -22.88 -20.48 -26.06
N TYR A 153 -22.99 -19.49 -25.18
CA TYR A 153 -24.26 -19.04 -24.62
C TYR A 153 -24.50 -17.55 -24.85
N LYS A 154 -25.66 -17.22 -25.42
CA LYS A 154 -26.12 -15.84 -25.61
C LYS A 154 -27.33 -15.57 -24.73
N VAL A 155 -27.22 -14.61 -23.82
CA VAL A 155 -28.22 -14.29 -22.81
C VAL A 155 -28.90 -12.98 -23.15
N ARG A 156 -30.23 -12.96 -23.15
CA ARG A 156 -31.05 -11.75 -23.22
C ARG A 156 -31.81 -11.58 -21.91
N ALA A 157 -31.51 -10.49 -21.20
CA ALA A 157 -32.15 -10.13 -19.94
C ALA A 157 -31.97 -8.62 -19.67
N ASP A 158 -32.89 -8.02 -18.93
CA ASP A 158 -32.81 -6.63 -18.47
C ASP A 158 -32.47 -5.60 -19.57
N ASN A 159 -33.04 -5.80 -20.77
CA ASN A 159 -32.79 -4.99 -21.98
C ASN A 159 -31.31 -4.95 -22.44
N ALA A 160 -30.54 -6.00 -22.13
CA ALA A 160 -29.17 -6.16 -22.57
C ALA A 160 -28.91 -7.58 -23.09
N VAL A 161 -27.80 -7.72 -23.83
CA VAL A 161 -27.36 -8.98 -24.43
C VAL A 161 -25.93 -9.29 -23.98
N PHE A 162 -25.75 -10.44 -23.34
CA PHE A 162 -24.46 -10.96 -22.89
C PHE A 162 -24.08 -12.21 -23.69
N LEU A 163 -22.82 -12.33 -24.12
CA LEU A 163 -22.28 -13.51 -24.79
C LEU A 163 -21.16 -14.12 -23.96
N TYR A 164 -21.19 -15.44 -23.77
CA TYR A 164 -20.09 -16.24 -23.23
C TYR A 164 -19.74 -17.33 -24.24
N THR A 165 -18.50 -17.38 -24.70
CA THR A 165 -18.10 -18.37 -25.72
C THR A 165 -17.68 -19.72 -25.15
N GLY A 166 -17.25 -19.76 -23.88
CA GLY A 166 -16.37 -20.84 -23.44
C GLY A 166 -15.13 -20.91 -24.33
N ASP A 167 -14.59 -22.10 -24.52
CA ASP A 167 -13.47 -22.34 -25.43
C ASP A 167 -13.96 -22.24 -26.88
N TYR A 168 -13.26 -21.47 -27.69
CA TYR A 168 -13.64 -21.23 -29.07
C TYR A 168 -12.40 -20.95 -29.91
N GLU A 169 -12.27 -21.63 -31.05
CA GLU A 169 -11.18 -21.40 -32.01
C GLU A 169 -11.67 -20.61 -33.23
N ILE A 170 -11.01 -19.50 -33.54
CA ILE A 170 -11.20 -18.78 -34.80
C ILE A 170 -10.10 -19.17 -35.78
N THR A 171 -10.43 -20.09 -36.69
CA THR A 171 -9.54 -20.46 -37.81
C THR A 171 -9.66 -19.48 -38.98
N GLN A 172 -8.84 -19.67 -40.01
CA GLN A 172 -8.95 -18.90 -41.26
C GLN A 172 -10.12 -19.32 -42.15
N SER A 173 -10.89 -20.34 -41.76
CA SER A 173 -12.08 -20.77 -42.51
C SER A 173 -13.12 -19.64 -42.58
N PRO A 174 -13.61 -19.27 -43.79
CA PRO A 174 -14.65 -18.24 -43.94
C PRO A 174 -15.92 -18.55 -43.15
N GLU A 175 -16.25 -19.83 -42.98
CA GLU A 175 -17.44 -20.29 -42.27
C GLU A 175 -17.32 -20.04 -40.76
N VAL A 176 -16.17 -20.39 -40.17
CA VAL A 176 -15.87 -20.17 -38.74
C VAL A 176 -15.82 -18.69 -38.41
N ARG A 177 -15.16 -17.88 -39.26
CA ARG A 177 -15.09 -16.42 -39.09
C ARG A 177 -16.46 -15.75 -39.23
N ARG A 178 -17.31 -16.24 -40.14
CA ARG A 178 -18.69 -15.76 -40.28
C ARG A 178 -19.51 -16.09 -39.03
N ALA A 179 -19.47 -17.33 -38.55
CA ALA A 179 -20.17 -17.75 -37.34
C ALA A 179 -19.72 -16.93 -36.10
N ALA A 180 -18.42 -16.70 -35.93
CA ALA A 180 -17.89 -15.88 -34.84
C ALA A 180 -18.35 -14.41 -34.94
N ARG A 181 -18.45 -13.86 -36.15
CA ARG A 181 -19.00 -12.50 -36.38
C ARG A 181 -20.48 -12.43 -36.00
N GLU A 182 -21.29 -13.37 -36.46
CA GLU A 182 -22.73 -13.43 -36.19
C GLU A 182 -23.01 -13.56 -34.68
N MET A 183 -22.16 -14.26 -33.93
CA MET A 183 -22.28 -14.31 -32.46
C MET A 183 -22.12 -12.94 -31.79
N LEU A 184 -21.26 -12.07 -32.32
CA LEU A 184 -20.99 -10.73 -31.76
C LEU A 184 -22.04 -9.68 -32.13
N GLU A 185 -22.93 -9.96 -33.09
CA GLU A 185 -23.97 -9.01 -33.49
C GLU A 185 -24.95 -8.73 -32.33
N ASP A 186 -25.28 -7.45 -32.13
CA ASP A 186 -26.19 -6.97 -31.08
C ASP A 186 -25.81 -7.42 -29.66
N VAL A 187 -24.51 -7.56 -29.37
CA VAL A 187 -24.00 -7.90 -28.03
C VAL A 187 -23.53 -6.64 -27.29
N ASP A 188 -24.04 -6.44 -26.07
CA ASP A 188 -23.55 -5.36 -25.19
C ASP A 188 -22.23 -5.74 -24.51
N LEU A 189 -22.08 -7.01 -24.12
CA LEU A 189 -20.86 -7.54 -23.48
C LEU A 189 -20.58 -8.97 -23.95
N ALA A 190 -19.39 -9.22 -24.49
CA ALA A 190 -18.92 -10.56 -24.82
C ALA A 190 -17.72 -10.94 -23.94
N VAL A 191 -17.77 -12.09 -23.28
CA VAL A 191 -16.62 -12.74 -22.66
C VAL A 191 -16.19 -13.87 -23.59
N VAL A 192 -14.99 -13.74 -24.15
CA VAL A 192 -14.51 -14.61 -25.23
C VAL A 192 -13.19 -15.29 -24.87
N ASP A 193 -12.97 -16.48 -25.43
CA ASP A 193 -11.67 -17.16 -25.37
C ASP A 193 -10.58 -16.31 -26.03
N SER A 194 -9.42 -16.21 -25.39
CA SER A 194 -8.27 -15.50 -25.93
C SER A 194 -6.96 -16.10 -25.47
N MET A 195 -6.89 -17.43 -25.36
CA MET A 195 -5.73 -18.11 -24.80
C MET A 195 -4.43 -17.70 -25.51
N TYR A 196 -4.50 -17.44 -26.81
CA TYR A 196 -3.34 -17.16 -27.63
C TYR A 196 -3.25 -15.72 -28.11
N SER A 197 -2.02 -15.37 -28.50
CA SER A 197 -1.69 -14.24 -29.36
C SER A 197 -1.18 -14.75 -30.70
N GLN A 198 -0.95 -13.86 -31.65
CA GLN A 198 -0.38 -14.20 -32.96
C GLN A 198 0.95 -14.97 -32.86
N SER A 199 1.77 -14.71 -31.83
CA SER A 199 3.08 -15.33 -31.64
C SER A 199 3.04 -16.68 -30.92
N SER A 200 1.92 -17.00 -30.26
CA SER A 200 1.77 -18.20 -29.43
C SER A 200 0.70 -19.17 -29.95
N TYR A 201 0.03 -18.84 -31.06
CA TYR A 201 -1.08 -19.60 -31.60
C TYR A 201 -0.72 -21.03 -32.00
N ILE A 202 -1.55 -21.97 -31.56
CA ILE A 202 -1.48 -23.38 -31.93
C ILE A 202 -2.82 -23.79 -32.53
N GLU A 203 -2.84 -24.06 -33.84
CA GLU A 203 -4.05 -24.46 -34.55
C GLU A 203 -4.52 -25.86 -34.13
N GLY A 204 -5.84 -26.03 -34.01
CA GLY A 204 -6.49 -27.29 -33.66
C GLY A 204 -6.58 -27.58 -32.16
N TRP A 205 -6.10 -26.68 -31.30
CA TRP A 205 -6.23 -26.79 -29.84
C TRP A 205 -7.53 -26.21 -29.31
N GLY A 206 -8.37 -25.61 -30.15
CA GLY A 206 -9.69 -25.15 -29.72
C GLY A 206 -9.74 -23.76 -29.09
N HIS A 207 -8.66 -22.97 -29.21
CA HIS A 207 -8.56 -21.63 -28.63
C HIS A 207 -8.27 -20.56 -29.66
N SER A 208 -8.68 -19.33 -29.38
CA SER A 208 -8.56 -18.18 -30.28
C SER A 208 -7.38 -17.29 -29.95
N ARG A 209 -6.97 -16.53 -30.96
CA ARG A 209 -6.11 -15.36 -30.78
C ARG A 209 -6.95 -14.17 -30.38
N TRP A 210 -6.47 -13.35 -29.44
CA TRP A 210 -7.18 -12.11 -29.09
C TRP A 210 -7.32 -11.15 -30.29
N GLU A 211 -6.35 -11.17 -31.21
CA GLU A 211 -6.35 -10.34 -32.41
C GLU A 211 -7.49 -10.70 -33.37
N ASP A 212 -7.90 -11.97 -33.43
CA ASP A 212 -9.01 -12.40 -34.29
C ASP A 212 -10.33 -11.80 -33.81
N TRP A 213 -10.57 -11.78 -32.49
CA TRP A 213 -11.75 -11.15 -31.91
C TRP A 213 -11.78 -9.65 -32.18
N ARG A 214 -10.64 -8.96 -32.00
CA ARG A 214 -10.49 -7.55 -32.36
C ARG A 214 -10.89 -7.32 -33.82
N ASP A 215 -10.33 -8.09 -34.75
CA ASP A 215 -10.52 -7.89 -36.19
C ASP A 215 -11.96 -8.19 -36.64
N LEU A 216 -12.62 -9.19 -36.02
CA LEU A 216 -14.03 -9.47 -36.26
C LEU A 216 -14.92 -8.34 -35.72
N ALA A 217 -14.64 -7.86 -34.51
CA ALA A 217 -15.41 -6.83 -33.83
C ALA A 217 -15.45 -5.49 -34.56
N LEU A 218 -14.37 -5.14 -35.27
CA LEU A 218 -14.32 -3.94 -36.13
C LEU A 218 -15.41 -3.90 -37.22
N GLY A 219 -15.99 -5.05 -37.59
CA GLY A 219 -17.10 -5.12 -38.55
C GLY A 219 -18.45 -5.53 -37.96
N ALA A 220 -18.54 -5.80 -36.64
CA ALA A 220 -19.78 -6.21 -35.95
C ALA A 220 -20.24 -5.23 -34.86
N VAL A 221 -19.33 -4.36 -34.38
CA VAL A 221 -19.53 -3.28 -33.39
C VAL A 221 -20.24 -3.72 -32.09
N PRO A 222 -19.73 -4.73 -31.36
CA PRO A 222 -20.25 -5.04 -30.03
C PRO A 222 -19.94 -3.93 -29.02
N GLY A 223 -20.71 -3.84 -27.93
CA GLY A 223 -20.56 -2.83 -26.90
C GLY A 223 -19.23 -2.92 -26.14
N CYS A 224 -18.85 -4.12 -25.69
CA CYS A 224 -17.57 -4.40 -25.04
C CYS A 224 -17.16 -5.87 -25.21
N ILE A 225 -15.88 -6.13 -25.49
CA ILE A 225 -15.29 -7.47 -25.53
C ILE A 225 -14.31 -7.63 -24.36
N VAL A 226 -14.45 -8.73 -23.64
CA VAL A 226 -13.61 -9.13 -22.54
C VAL A 226 -12.89 -10.42 -22.93
N LEU A 227 -11.59 -10.31 -23.12
CA LEU A 227 -10.68 -11.39 -23.50
C LEU A 227 -10.33 -12.23 -22.27
N SER A 228 -10.81 -13.47 -22.20
CA SER A 228 -10.66 -14.38 -21.06
C SER A 228 -9.91 -15.65 -21.46
N HIS A 229 -9.89 -16.64 -20.56
CA HIS A 229 -9.24 -17.94 -20.77
C HIS A 229 -7.73 -17.79 -21.01
N HIS A 230 -7.08 -16.96 -20.20
CA HIS A 230 -5.65 -16.69 -20.36
C HIS A 230 -4.84 -17.97 -20.20
N SER A 231 -3.85 -18.16 -21.06
CA SER A 231 -2.89 -19.27 -20.95
C SER A 231 -2.33 -19.37 -19.51
N PRO A 232 -2.20 -20.58 -18.95
CA PRO A 232 -1.55 -20.82 -17.64
C PRO A 232 -0.15 -20.22 -17.52
N GLU A 233 0.57 -20.12 -18.65
CA GLU A 233 1.95 -19.65 -18.67
C GLU A 233 2.06 -18.12 -18.72
N MET A 234 0.97 -17.41 -19.07
CA MET A 234 0.98 -15.96 -19.18
C MET A 234 0.97 -15.28 -17.81
N THR A 235 2.09 -14.65 -17.47
CA THR A 235 2.22 -13.78 -16.30
C THR A 235 1.37 -12.51 -16.44
N ASP A 236 1.06 -11.87 -15.32
CA ASP A 236 0.32 -10.60 -15.29
C ASP A 236 1.01 -9.52 -16.13
N ARG A 237 2.36 -9.46 -16.09
CA ARG A 237 3.17 -8.55 -16.92
C ARG A 237 2.98 -8.79 -18.41
N GLN A 238 2.89 -10.06 -18.85
CA GLN A 238 2.67 -10.37 -20.26
C GLN A 238 1.25 -9.99 -20.70
N ILE A 239 0.25 -10.24 -19.85
CA ILE A 239 -1.14 -9.84 -20.13
C ILE A 239 -1.24 -8.30 -20.20
N ASP A 240 -0.52 -7.56 -19.37
CA ASP A 240 -0.49 -6.10 -19.44
C ASP A 240 0.09 -5.57 -20.75
N VAL A 241 1.15 -6.20 -21.27
CA VAL A 241 1.70 -5.82 -22.58
C VAL A 241 0.62 -5.99 -23.66
N LEU A 242 -0.09 -7.12 -23.66
CA LEU A 242 -1.18 -7.36 -24.61
C LEU A 242 -2.37 -6.42 -24.40
N GLN A 243 -2.73 -6.12 -23.15
CA GLN A 243 -3.76 -5.13 -22.80
C GLN A 243 -3.40 -3.75 -23.35
N HIS A 244 -2.13 -3.33 -23.23
CA HIS A 244 -1.67 -2.06 -23.76
C HIS A 244 -1.72 -2.00 -25.30
N GLU A 245 -1.24 -3.07 -25.97
CA GLU A 245 -1.34 -3.21 -27.42
C GLU A 245 -2.79 -3.17 -27.92
N ALA A 246 -3.69 -3.83 -27.19
CA ALA A 246 -5.11 -3.85 -27.49
C ALA A 246 -5.74 -2.45 -27.31
N LEU A 247 -5.44 -1.73 -26.23
CA LEU A 247 -5.92 -0.38 -26.00
C LEU A 247 -5.45 0.61 -27.08
N GLN A 248 -4.17 0.57 -27.46
CA GLN A 248 -3.63 1.45 -28.51
C GLN A 248 -4.31 1.19 -29.86
N SER A 249 -4.51 -0.07 -30.23
CA SER A 249 -5.15 -0.43 -31.49
C SER A 249 -6.65 -0.12 -31.53
N CYS A 250 -7.33 -0.16 -30.38
CA CYS A 250 -8.78 0.05 -30.27
C CYS A 250 -9.19 1.52 -30.06
N HIS A 251 -8.37 2.35 -29.40
CA HIS A 251 -8.65 3.78 -29.16
C HIS A 251 -8.85 4.55 -30.48
N ILE A 252 -8.26 4.07 -31.58
CA ILE A 252 -8.38 4.65 -32.92
C ILE A 252 -9.76 4.37 -33.55
N LYS A 253 -10.48 3.34 -33.10
CA LYS A 253 -11.66 2.78 -33.80
C LYS A 253 -12.94 2.70 -32.95
N GLY A 254 -12.92 3.17 -31.70
CA GLY A 254 -14.12 3.21 -30.84
C GLY A 254 -14.62 1.85 -30.34
N LEU A 255 -13.78 0.81 -30.41
CA LEU A 255 -14.05 -0.52 -29.86
C LEU A 255 -13.61 -0.56 -28.40
N HIS A 256 -14.45 -1.10 -27.50
CA HIS A 256 -14.07 -1.35 -26.10
C HIS A 256 -13.62 -2.80 -25.94
N LEU A 257 -12.33 -3.00 -25.70
CA LEU A 257 -11.73 -4.32 -25.52
C LEU A 257 -10.79 -4.31 -24.30
N CYS A 258 -10.88 -5.33 -23.44
CA CYS A 258 -9.98 -5.53 -22.31
C CYS A 258 -9.75 -7.02 -21.99
N PHE A 259 -8.66 -7.32 -21.31
CA PHE A 259 -8.34 -8.63 -20.74
C PHE A 259 -9.07 -8.83 -19.40
N ALA A 260 -9.62 -10.02 -19.24
CA ALA A 260 -10.43 -10.45 -18.13
C ALA A 260 -9.61 -10.53 -16.85
N ARG A 261 -10.13 -9.99 -15.75
CA ARG A 261 -9.56 -10.18 -14.42
C ARG A 261 -10.61 -10.71 -13.46
N GLU A 262 -10.22 -11.60 -12.57
CA GLU A 262 -11.08 -12.05 -11.48
C GLU A 262 -11.64 -10.88 -10.67
N GLY A 263 -12.94 -10.95 -10.39
CA GLY A 263 -13.67 -9.90 -9.69
C GLY A 263 -14.02 -8.69 -10.55
N MET A 264 -13.69 -8.65 -11.85
CA MET A 264 -14.25 -7.66 -12.78
C MET A 264 -15.78 -7.79 -12.80
N ARG A 265 -16.45 -6.62 -12.81
CA ARG A 265 -17.90 -6.50 -12.76
C ARG A 265 -18.41 -5.57 -13.85
N PHE A 266 -19.47 -5.98 -14.53
CA PHE A 266 -20.10 -5.22 -15.60
C PHE A 266 -21.59 -5.09 -15.31
N GLY A 267 -22.08 -3.86 -15.18
CA GLY A 267 -23.52 -3.58 -15.12
C GLY A 267 -24.05 -3.26 -16.51
N LEU A 268 -25.08 -3.99 -16.96
CA LEU A 268 -25.65 -3.89 -18.30
C LEU A 268 -27.10 -3.35 -18.25
N PRO A 269 -27.53 -2.56 -19.25
CA PRO A 269 -26.78 -2.18 -20.47
C PRO A 269 -25.67 -1.14 -20.21
N LEU A 270 -24.58 -1.21 -20.98
CA LEU A 270 -23.47 -0.24 -20.88
C LEU A 270 -23.93 1.13 -21.41
N SER A 271 -23.73 2.21 -20.65
CA SER A 271 -24.06 3.55 -21.13
C SER A 271 -23.15 3.93 -22.31
N LYS A 272 -23.73 4.25 -23.47
CA LYS A 272 -23.03 4.61 -24.73
C LYS A 272 -22.12 5.86 -24.66
N SER A 273 -21.96 6.49 -23.49
CA SER A 273 -21.24 7.76 -23.29
C SER A 273 -20.00 7.67 -22.40
N ARG A 274 -19.47 6.49 -22.09
CA ARG A 274 -18.29 6.38 -21.22
C ARG A 274 -17.00 6.44 -22.05
N SER A 275 -16.28 7.56 -21.93
CA SER A 275 -14.86 7.60 -22.27
C SER A 275 -14.10 6.61 -21.40
N CYS A 276 -12.99 6.09 -21.92
CA CYS A 276 -12.09 5.12 -21.28
C CYS A 276 -11.56 5.56 -19.89
N SER A 277 -11.75 6.84 -19.51
CA SER A 277 -11.38 7.40 -18.21
C SER A 277 -12.38 7.11 -17.08
N ASP A 278 -13.66 6.86 -17.40
CA ASP A 278 -14.75 6.76 -16.40
C ASP A 278 -15.29 5.33 -16.24
N CYS A 279 -14.85 4.39 -17.07
CA CYS A 279 -14.92 3.00 -16.70
C CYS A 279 -13.76 2.75 -15.73
N GLY A 280 -14.05 2.29 -14.50
CA GLY A 280 -13.03 1.78 -13.58
C GLY A 280 -12.35 0.48 -14.08
N LEU A 281 -12.13 0.39 -15.40
CA LEU A 281 -11.40 -0.63 -16.12
C LEU A 281 -9.92 -0.23 -16.13
N VAL A 282 -9.16 -0.94 -15.30
CA VAL A 282 -7.71 -1.13 -15.42
C VAL A 282 -6.88 0.16 -15.40
N GLN A 283 -6.52 0.60 -14.19
CA GLN A 283 -5.22 1.24 -14.00
C GLN A 283 -4.18 0.11 -13.88
N TYR A 284 -3.17 0.19 -14.76
CA TYR A 284 -1.94 -0.60 -14.89
C TYR A 284 -1.55 -1.48 -13.67
N SER A 285 -1.10 -2.72 -13.90
CA SER A 285 -0.43 -3.53 -12.86
C SER A 285 0.99 -3.03 -12.53
N ASP A 286 1.43 -1.94 -13.15
CA ASP A 286 2.53 -1.12 -12.64
C ASP A 286 2.15 -0.34 -11.38
N TRP A 287 0.91 -0.38 -10.87
CA TRP A 287 0.57 0.45 -9.71
C TRP A 287 1.50 0.16 -8.53
N LEU A 288 1.88 -1.11 -8.29
CA LEU A 288 2.75 -1.46 -7.18
C LEU A 288 4.18 -1.02 -7.48
N ASP A 289 4.71 -1.33 -8.66
CA ASP A 289 6.07 -0.95 -9.06
C ASP A 289 6.21 0.57 -9.14
N SER A 290 5.29 1.27 -9.80
CA SER A 290 5.20 2.73 -9.85
C SER A 290 4.99 3.34 -8.46
N PHE A 291 4.21 2.71 -7.58
CA PHE A 291 4.03 3.22 -6.22
C PHE A 291 5.30 3.02 -5.38
N LEU A 292 5.98 1.88 -5.51
CA LEU A 292 7.26 1.62 -4.84
C LEU A 292 8.36 2.55 -5.38
N ASP A 293 8.42 2.77 -6.69
CA ASP A 293 9.33 3.74 -7.33
C ASP A 293 9.01 5.18 -6.90
N ASP A 294 7.73 5.54 -6.80
CA ASP A 294 7.31 6.83 -6.25
C ASP A 294 7.68 6.95 -4.77
N LEU A 295 7.51 5.89 -3.98
CA LEU A 295 7.93 5.88 -2.58
C LEU A 295 9.43 6.14 -2.44
N MET A 296 10.27 5.63 -3.35
CA MET A 296 11.73 5.88 -3.33
C MET A 296 12.10 7.36 -3.47
N GLN A 297 11.19 8.21 -3.97
CA GLN A 297 11.41 9.66 -4.07
C GLN A 297 11.32 10.35 -2.70
N TYR A 298 10.67 9.72 -1.72
CA TYR A 298 10.49 10.27 -0.38
C TYR A 298 11.54 9.70 0.57
N GLN A 299 12.22 10.57 1.31
CA GLN A 299 13.18 10.15 2.34
C GLN A 299 12.65 10.24 3.76
N ASP A 300 11.50 10.89 3.97
CA ASP A 300 10.92 11.06 5.29
C ASP A 300 10.01 9.89 5.67
N GLU A 301 10.30 9.30 6.82
CA GLU A 301 9.57 8.16 7.39
C GLU A 301 8.08 8.47 7.52
N ASN A 302 7.70 9.67 7.97
CA ASN A 302 6.31 9.99 8.22
C ASN A 302 5.52 10.11 6.92
N THR A 303 6.06 10.81 5.92
CA THR A 303 5.45 10.89 4.59
C THR A 303 5.30 9.51 3.94
N LEU A 304 6.31 8.65 4.08
CA LEU A 304 6.28 7.29 3.54
C LEU A 304 5.16 6.45 4.17
N LEU A 305 5.09 6.43 5.51
CA LEU A 305 4.07 5.66 6.24
C LEU A 305 2.65 6.17 5.93
N ASP A 306 2.45 7.48 5.84
CA ASP A 306 1.16 8.08 5.49
C ASP A 306 0.73 7.71 4.06
N ARG A 307 1.64 7.79 3.09
CA ARG A 307 1.37 7.37 1.70
C ARG A 307 1.07 5.89 1.59
N ILE A 308 1.79 5.04 2.32
CA ILE A 308 1.49 3.60 2.36
C ILE A 308 0.10 3.36 2.95
N LEU A 309 -0.27 4.04 4.03
CA LEU A 309 -1.62 3.91 4.60
C LEU A 309 -2.71 4.37 3.62
N LEU A 310 -2.50 5.50 2.94
CA LEU A 310 -3.42 6.02 1.93
C LEU A 310 -3.61 5.00 0.79
N LYS A 311 -2.50 4.50 0.24
CA LYS A 311 -2.54 3.52 -0.85
C LYS A 311 -3.16 2.19 -0.41
N ALA A 312 -2.87 1.74 0.81
CA ALA A 312 -3.49 0.56 1.40
C ALA A 312 -5.03 0.71 1.49
N ARG A 313 -5.52 1.88 1.91
CA ARG A 313 -6.95 2.18 1.92
C ARG A 313 -7.56 2.21 0.52
N GLU A 314 -6.87 2.81 -0.44
CA GLU A 314 -7.32 2.89 -1.84
C GLU A 314 -7.54 1.51 -2.46
N ILE A 315 -6.54 0.62 -2.37
CA ILE A 315 -6.57 -0.74 -2.95
C ILE A 315 -7.67 -1.58 -2.32
N THR A 316 -7.86 -1.43 -1.00
CA THR A 316 -8.82 -2.23 -0.24
C THR A 316 -10.20 -1.60 -0.17
N ARG A 317 -10.33 -0.35 -0.65
CA ARG A 317 -11.52 0.51 -0.46
C ARG A 317 -11.93 0.61 1.00
N ALA A 318 -10.95 0.70 1.90
CA ALA A 318 -11.20 0.82 3.33
C ALA A 318 -11.63 2.24 3.70
N ASP A 319 -12.74 2.37 4.40
CA ASP A 319 -13.29 3.63 4.91
C ASP A 319 -12.36 4.30 5.93
N ALA A 320 -11.60 3.51 6.68
CA ALA A 320 -10.60 4.01 7.62
C ALA A 320 -9.37 3.11 7.69
N GLY A 321 -8.27 3.67 8.17
CA GLY A 321 -7.01 2.96 8.36
C GLY A 321 -6.17 3.56 9.48
N THR A 322 -5.36 2.73 10.13
CA THR A 322 -4.46 3.14 11.20
C THR A 322 -3.13 2.37 11.09
N ILE A 323 -2.01 3.07 11.22
CA ILE A 323 -0.70 2.45 11.50
C ILE A 323 -0.39 2.65 12.98
N PHE A 324 -0.13 1.54 13.66
CA PHE A 324 0.35 1.48 15.02
C PHE A 324 1.85 1.18 15.03
N LEU A 325 2.63 1.89 15.84
CA LEU A 325 4.05 1.62 16.06
C LEU A 325 4.29 1.15 17.50
N VAL A 326 5.20 0.19 17.68
CA VAL A 326 5.56 -0.32 19.01
C VAL A 326 6.41 0.71 19.76
N ASP A 327 6.04 1.01 21.00
CA ASP A 327 6.82 1.78 21.97
C ASP A 327 6.78 1.08 23.33
N GLY A 328 7.85 0.35 23.65
CA GLY A 328 7.91 -0.51 24.84
C GLY A 328 6.90 -1.66 24.75
N GLU A 329 5.94 -1.69 25.67
CA GLU A 329 4.87 -2.70 25.73
C GLU A 329 3.54 -2.22 25.12
N ASP A 330 3.53 -1.03 24.52
CA ASP A 330 2.34 -0.41 23.95
C ASP A 330 2.45 -0.21 22.43
N LEU A 331 1.29 -0.15 21.77
CA LEU A 331 1.09 0.35 20.43
C LEU A 331 0.68 1.82 20.48
N LEU A 332 1.44 2.69 19.81
CA LEU A 332 1.13 4.09 19.59
C LEU A 332 0.35 4.28 18.29
N PHE A 333 -0.68 5.11 18.32
CA PHE A 333 -1.37 5.55 17.11
C PHE A 333 -0.47 6.51 16.34
N ALA A 334 0.22 6.01 15.31
CA ALA A 334 1.17 6.81 14.54
C ALA A 334 0.47 7.57 13.40
N TYR A 335 -0.41 6.89 12.66
CA TYR A 335 -1.15 7.47 11.52
C TYR A 335 -2.58 6.97 11.53
N THR A 336 -3.56 7.86 11.32
CA THR A 336 -4.97 7.50 11.27
C THR A 336 -5.68 8.28 10.17
N HIS A 337 -6.35 7.57 9.26
CA HIS A 337 -7.25 8.15 8.25
C HIS A 337 -8.66 7.62 8.44
N ASN A 338 -9.68 8.46 8.23
CA ASN A 338 -11.08 8.04 8.24
C ASN A 338 -11.91 9.02 7.39
N ASP A 339 -12.40 8.57 6.24
CA ASP A 339 -13.08 9.45 5.28
C ASP A 339 -14.50 9.81 5.73
N SER A 340 -15.17 8.92 6.46
CA SER A 340 -16.54 9.14 6.97
C SER A 340 -16.61 10.10 8.16
N LEU A 341 -15.53 10.24 8.94
CA LEU A 341 -15.47 11.16 10.09
C LEU A 341 -14.74 12.47 9.78
N PHE A 342 -13.79 12.47 8.83
CA PHE A 342 -12.95 13.63 8.55
C PHE A 342 -12.81 13.87 7.04
N SER A 343 -13.19 15.06 6.55
CA SER A 343 -12.70 15.51 5.24
C SER A 343 -11.17 15.63 5.30
N VAL A 344 -10.49 15.29 4.20
CA VAL A 344 -9.02 15.18 4.03
C VAL A 344 -8.21 16.30 4.72
N ASN A 345 -8.75 17.51 4.87
CA ASN A 345 -8.13 18.64 5.59
C ASN A 345 -8.17 18.57 7.14
N THR A 346 -8.67 17.49 7.74
CA THR A 346 -8.82 17.34 9.21
C THR A 346 -8.16 16.08 9.76
N ALA A 347 -7.63 15.20 8.92
CA ALA A 347 -6.95 13.96 9.34
C ALA A 347 -5.76 14.24 10.28
N SER A 348 -5.12 15.40 10.13
CA SER A 348 -3.99 15.86 10.95
C SER A 348 -4.37 16.19 12.40
N LYS A 349 -5.66 16.33 12.76
CA LYS A 349 -6.05 16.67 14.14
C LYS A 349 -5.95 15.50 15.13
N PHE A 350 -5.96 14.25 14.66
CA PHE A 350 -5.81 13.05 15.50
C PHE A 350 -4.45 12.36 15.41
N ALA A 351 -3.56 12.82 14.51
CA ALA A 351 -2.15 12.41 14.47
C ALA A 351 -1.41 12.69 15.82
N TYR A 352 -2.02 13.45 16.72
CA TYR A 352 -1.50 13.78 18.05
C TYR A 352 -2.28 13.16 19.21
N SER A 353 -3.12 12.15 18.96
CA SER A 353 -3.67 11.39 20.09
C SER A 353 -2.53 10.57 20.70
N SER A 354 -2.08 10.95 21.89
CA SER A 354 -1.16 10.16 22.74
C SER A 354 -1.80 8.86 23.25
N ALA A 355 -2.82 8.36 22.54
CA ALA A 355 -3.49 7.13 22.84
C ALA A 355 -2.51 5.97 22.68
N ARG A 356 -2.55 5.08 23.66
CA ARG A 356 -1.73 3.88 23.73
C ARG A 356 -2.67 2.69 23.82
N LEU A 357 -2.31 1.62 23.13
CA LEU A 357 -3.00 0.35 23.19
C LEU A 357 -2.00 -0.73 23.63
N PRO A 358 -2.19 -1.39 24.78
CA PRO A 358 -1.24 -2.39 25.24
C PRO A 358 -1.10 -3.57 24.27
N ILE A 359 0.13 -4.07 24.09
CA ILE A 359 0.43 -5.28 23.33
C ILE A 359 0.06 -6.48 24.20
N ASN A 360 -1.20 -6.89 24.09
CA ASN A 360 -1.75 -8.00 24.86
C ASN A 360 -2.87 -8.69 24.06
N PRO A 361 -3.32 -9.89 24.46
CA PRO A 361 -4.27 -10.65 23.67
C PRO A 361 -5.71 -10.14 23.74
N HIS A 362 -6.01 -9.02 24.41
CA HIS A 362 -7.38 -8.57 24.71
C HIS A 362 -7.98 -7.62 23.68
N SER A 363 -7.15 -6.93 22.90
CA SER A 363 -7.60 -6.06 21.80
C SER A 363 -7.22 -6.66 20.45
N ILE A 364 -7.96 -6.35 19.38
CA ILE A 364 -7.69 -6.93 18.06
C ILE A 364 -6.27 -6.57 17.57
N ALA A 365 -5.92 -5.28 17.57
CA ALA A 365 -4.58 -4.83 17.17
C ALA A 365 -3.49 -5.30 18.15
N GLY A 366 -3.76 -5.28 19.46
CA GLY A 366 -2.83 -5.79 20.47
C GLY A 366 -2.57 -7.29 20.33
N TYR A 367 -3.59 -8.08 19.99
CA TYR A 367 -3.47 -9.51 19.74
C TYR A 367 -2.64 -9.79 18.49
N ALA A 368 -2.89 -9.06 17.39
CA ALA A 368 -2.11 -9.20 16.16
C ALA A 368 -0.63 -8.85 16.40
N ALA A 369 -0.35 -7.80 17.19
CA ALA A 369 1.02 -7.49 17.61
C ALA A 369 1.62 -8.56 18.52
N PHE A 370 0.85 -9.09 19.48
CA PHE A 370 1.32 -10.07 20.46
C PHE A 370 1.65 -11.43 19.83
N THR A 371 0.87 -11.84 18.83
CA THR A 371 1.00 -13.15 18.17
C THR A 371 1.78 -13.12 16.86
N GLY A 372 1.85 -11.95 16.21
CA GLY A 372 2.32 -11.84 14.83
C GLY A 372 1.33 -12.38 13.79
N GLU A 373 0.11 -12.75 14.20
CA GLU A 373 -0.91 -13.27 13.28
C GLU A 373 -1.70 -12.15 12.59
N MET A 374 -1.94 -12.34 11.29
CA MET A 374 -2.84 -11.48 10.51
C MET A 374 -4.30 -11.88 10.76
N LEU A 375 -5.16 -10.88 10.93
CA LEU A 375 -6.60 -11.08 11.15
C LEU A 375 -7.42 -10.43 10.04
N ASN A 376 -8.28 -11.20 9.37
CA ASN A 376 -9.29 -10.67 8.43
C ASN A 376 -10.70 -11.02 8.94
N LEU A 377 -11.30 -10.03 9.60
CA LEU A 377 -12.56 -10.14 10.32
C LEU A 377 -13.69 -9.56 9.46
N ALA A 378 -14.64 -10.41 9.08
CA ALA A 378 -15.79 -10.00 8.27
C ALA A 378 -16.78 -9.12 9.05
N ASP A 379 -17.00 -9.46 10.33
CA ASP A 379 -17.85 -8.71 11.25
C ASP A 379 -17.23 -8.73 12.68
N VAL A 380 -16.69 -7.60 13.11
CA VAL A 380 -16.07 -7.45 14.45
C VAL A 380 -17.10 -7.41 15.58
N ARG A 381 -18.40 -7.26 15.26
CA ARG A 381 -19.50 -7.26 16.24
C ARG A 381 -20.08 -8.66 16.43
N ALA A 382 -19.82 -9.57 15.49
CA ALA A 382 -20.24 -10.96 15.51
C ALA A 382 -19.04 -11.92 15.58
N LEU A 383 -18.06 -11.62 16.45
CA LEU A 383 -16.88 -12.47 16.64
C LEU A 383 -17.26 -13.84 17.25
N PRO A 384 -16.60 -14.94 16.82
CA PRO A 384 -16.78 -16.25 17.44
C PRO A 384 -16.53 -16.24 18.95
N PRO A 385 -17.33 -16.96 19.75
CA PRO A 385 -17.12 -17.07 21.19
C PRO A 385 -15.81 -17.80 21.49
N GLY A 386 -15.08 -17.36 22.52
CA GLY A 386 -13.83 -17.99 22.98
C GLY A 386 -12.55 -17.40 22.38
N LEU A 387 -12.65 -16.39 21.51
CA LEU A 387 -11.48 -15.61 21.10
C LEU A 387 -10.91 -14.82 22.29
N PRO A 388 -9.58 -14.67 22.39
CA PRO A 388 -8.96 -14.01 23.54
C PRO A 388 -9.11 -12.47 23.52
N PHE A 389 -9.51 -11.91 22.36
CA PHE A 389 -9.77 -10.49 22.14
C PHE A 389 -11.24 -10.20 21.89
N ALA A 390 -11.63 -8.94 22.10
CA ALA A 390 -12.96 -8.43 21.76
C ALA A 390 -12.87 -7.10 21.01
N PHE A 391 -13.90 -6.79 20.22
CA PHE A 391 -14.07 -5.46 19.64
C PHE A 391 -14.53 -4.47 20.70
N ARG A 392 -13.83 -3.34 20.82
CA ARG A 392 -14.19 -2.26 21.73
C ARG A 392 -15.01 -1.21 20.98
N GLU A 393 -16.25 -1.02 21.41
CA GLU A 393 -17.19 -0.09 20.78
C GLU A 393 -17.04 1.36 21.26
N ASP A 394 -16.10 1.65 22.17
CA ASP A 394 -16.00 2.96 22.83
C ASP A 394 -15.82 4.09 21.82
N PHE A 395 -14.98 3.86 20.80
CA PHE A 395 -14.76 4.81 19.70
C PHE A 395 -16.01 4.99 18.84
N ASP A 396 -16.63 3.89 18.42
CA ASP A 396 -17.87 3.89 17.64
C ASP A 396 -18.99 4.65 18.38
N LYS A 397 -19.13 4.43 19.69
CA LYS A 397 -20.12 5.11 20.54
C LYS A 397 -19.84 6.61 20.68
N ALA A 398 -18.57 6.98 20.82
CA ALA A 398 -18.17 8.37 20.99
C ALA A 398 -18.28 9.19 19.69
N THR A 399 -18.07 8.56 18.53
CA THR A 399 -17.99 9.24 17.23
C THR A 399 -19.24 9.06 16.37
N GLY A 400 -20.07 8.07 16.67
CA GLY A 400 -21.17 7.65 15.80
C GLY A 400 -20.72 6.83 14.58
N TYR A 401 -19.42 6.53 14.45
CA TYR A 401 -18.88 5.65 13.42
C TYR A 401 -19.28 4.20 13.69
N ARG A 402 -19.49 3.41 12.64
CA ARG A 402 -19.85 2.00 12.76
C ARG A 402 -18.82 1.10 12.08
N THR A 403 -17.98 0.49 12.90
CA THR A 403 -17.02 -0.53 12.50
C THR A 403 -17.73 -1.87 12.32
N GLU A 404 -17.49 -2.53 11.19
CA GLU A 404 -18.07 -3.83 10.83
C GLU A 404 -16.96 -4.78 10.35
N SER A 405 -16.24 -4.51 9.25
CA SER A 405 -15.13 -5.37 8.81
C SER A 405 -13.75 -4.79 9.16
N MET A 406 -12.75 -5.66 9.37
CA MET A 406 -11.40 -5.23 9.74
C MET A 406 -10.32 -6.18 9.20
N LEU A 407 -9.27 -5.61 8.59
CA LEU A 407 -8.04 -6.31 8.22
C LEU A 407 -6.90 -5.76 9.06
N VAL A 408 -6.24 -6.64 9.83
CA VAL A 408 -5.15 -6.29 10.76
C VAL A 408 -3.91 -7.08 10.39
N VAL A 409 -2.85 -6.37 10.00
CA VAL A 409 -1.62 -6.94 9.47
C VAL A 409 -0.44 -6.46 10.32
N PRO A 410 0.16 -7.34 11.15
CA PRO A 410 1.39 -6.99 11.86
C PRO A 410 2.56 -6.93 10.89
N PHE A 411 3.56 -6.12 11.24
CA PHE A 411 4.83 -6.06 10.54
C PHE A 411 6.00 -6.13 11.52
N HIS A 412 7.05 -6.83 11.11
CA HIS A 412 8.20 -7.18 11.95
C HIS A 412 9.50 -6.98 11.18
N ASP A 413 10.60 -6.79 11.90
CA ASP A 413 11.94 -6.73 11.32
C ASP A 413 12.43 -8.12 10.85
N HIS A 414 13.63 -8.16 10.27
CA HIS A 414 14.25 -9.41 9.82
C HIS A 414 14.53 -10.41 10.97
N ALA A 415 14.65 -9.92 12.21
CA ALA A 415 14.83 -10.75 13.40
C ALA A 415 13.49 -11.28 13.97
N GLY A 416 12.35 -10.93 13.34
CA GLY A 416 11.01 -11.33 13.79
C GLY A 416 10.47 -10.49 14.95
N ARG A 417 11.11 -9.37 15.31
CA ARG A 417 10.59 -8.46 16.33
C ARG A 417 9.50 -7.60 15.73
N ILE A 418 8.35 -7.55 16.39
CA ILE A 418 7.19 -6.76 15.95
C ILE A 418 7.55 -5.27 16.04
N LEU A 419 7.40 -4.56 14.93
CA LEU A 419 7.62 -3.12 14.84
C LEU A 419 6.29 -2.35 14.93
N GLY A 420 5.18 -2.99 14.58
CA GLY A 420 3.87 -2.36 14.60
C GLY A 420 2.78 -3.18 13.90
N VAL A 421 1.63 -2.54 13.70
CA VAL A 421 0.43 -3.14 13.10
C VAL A 421 -0.24 -2.13 12.16
N MET A 422 -0.61 -2.57 10.95
CA MET A 422 -1.52 -1.84 10.08
C MET A 422 -2.92 -2.39 10.24
N GLN A 423 -3.88 -1.52 10.53
CA GLN A 423 -5.30 -1.84 10.65
C GLN A 423 -6.09 -1.09 9.58
N LEU A 424 -6.87 -1.81 8.78
CA LEU A 424 -7.80 -1.24 7.81
C LEU A 424 -9.22 -1.62 8.22
N ILE A 425 -10.15 -0.68 8.10
CA ILE A 425 -11.50 -0.78 8.62
C ILE A 425 -12.51 -0.56 7.50
N ASN A 426 -13.53 -1.42 7.46
CA ASN A 426 -14.67 -1.37 6.54
C ASN A 426 -14.23 -1.32 5.08
N SER A 427 -13.84 -2.45 4.50
CA SER A 427 -13.73 -2.55 3.04
C SER A 427 -15.13 -2.31 2.45
N LEU A 428 -15.31 -1.23 1.70
CA LEU A 428 -16.60 -0.84 1.17
C LEU A 428 -16.89 -1.54 -0.15
N ASP A 429 -18.08 -2.13 -0.26
CA ASP A 429 -18.60 -2.62 -1.52
C ASP A 429 -18.87 -1.43 -2.47
N PRO A 430 -18.35 -1.43 -3.70
CA PRO A 430 -18.48 -0.29 -4.62
C PRO A 430 -19.90 0.05 -5.05
N ARG A 431 -20.86 -0.88 -4.93
CA ARG A 431 -22.24 -0.65 -5.39
C ARG A 431 -23.13 -0.23 -4.24
N THR A 432 -22.98 -0.90 -3.11
CA THR A 432 -23.85 -0.69 -1.94
C THR A 432 -23.26 0.31 -0.94
N HIS A 433 -21.97 0.62 -1.04
CA HIS A 433 -21.19 1.36 -0.04
C HIS A 433 -21.29 0.75 1.37
N LYS A 434 -21.68 -0.51 1.48
CA LYS A 434 -21.73 -1.23 2.75
C LYS A 434 -20.40 -1.91 3.03
N PRO A 435 -20.00 -2.04 4.30
CA PRO A 435 -18.84 -2.85 4.67
C PRO A 435 -18.98 -4.31 4.20
N ARG A 436 -17.86 -4.89 3.77
CA ARG A 436 -17.72 -6.32 3.42
C ARG A 436 -16.38 -6.84 3.93
N LYS A 437 -16.22 -8.17 3.94
CA LYS A 437 -14.93 -8.81 4.23
C LYS A 437 -13.87 -8.39 3.20
N PHE A 438 -12.63 -8.18 3.64
CA PHE A 438 -11.50 -7.97 2.74
C PHE A 438 -11.24 -9.25 1.93
N THR A 439 -10.93 -9.12 0.64
CA THR A 439 -10.65 -10.29 -0.21
C THR A 439 -9.26 -10.84 0.06
N ASN A 440 -8.99 -12.10 -0.29
CA ASN A 440 -7.65 -12.68 -0.17
C ASN A 440 -6.61 -11.92 -1.02
N ASP A 441 -7.05 -11.34 -2.14
CA ASP A 441 -6.19 -10.51 -2.97
C ASP A 441 -5.76 -9.23 -2.26
N MET A 442 -6.69 -8.57 -1.57
CA MET A 442 -6.40 -7.43 -0.71
C MET A 442 -5.40 -7.81 0.39
N GLU A 443 -5.58 -8.95 1.06
CA GLU A 443 -4.63 -9.42 2.08
C GLU A 443 -3.20 -9.56 1.53
N ARG A 444 -3.05 -10.09 0.30
CA ARG A 444 -1.73 -10.23 -0.34
C ARG A 444 -1.08 -8.88 -0.57
N HIS A 445 -1.79 -7.92 -1.14
CA HIS A 445 -1.26 -6.57 -1.39
C HIS A 445 -0.89 -5.85 -0.09
N ILE A 446 -1.74 -5.91 0.93
CA ILE A 446 -1.46 -5.26 2.22
C ILE A 446 -0.27 -5.90 2.94
N ARG A 447 -0.05 -7.21 2.79
CA ARG A 447 1.15 -7.87 3.33
C ARG A 447 2.43 -7.34 2.70
N ILE A 448 2.41 -7.02 1.41
CA ILE A 448 3.56 -6.42 0.71
C ILE A 448 3.81 -5.01 1.28
N LEU A 449 2.77 -4.19 1.37
CA LEU A 449 2.87 -2.84 1.94
C LEU A 449 3.34 -2.84 3.41
N ALA A 450 2.87 -3.79 4.22
CA ALA A 450 3.29 -3.96 5.60
C ALA A 450 4.78 -4.34 5.73
N ARG A 451 5.30 -5.14 4.79
CA ARG A 451 6.75 -5.43 4.72
C ARG A 451 7.55 -4.19 4.33
N GLU A 452 7.02 -3.36 3.42
CA GLU A 452 7.70 -2.13 3.04
C GLU A 452 7.80 -1.13 4.20
N ILE A 453 6.75 -1.04 5.02
CA ILE A 453 6.80 -0.31 6.30
C ILE A 453 7.96 -0.82 7.18
N ALA A 454 8.09 -2.13 7.35
CA ALA A 454 9.16 -2.69 8.16
C ALA A 454 10.55 -2.34 7.60
N ASN A 455 10.75 -2.42 6.28
CA ASN A 455 11.99 -2.04 5.61
C ASN A 455 12.34 -0.56 5.85
N ILE A 456 11.35 0.33 5.74
CA ILE A 456 11.52 1.77 5.96
C ILE A 456 11.94 2.06 7.40
N LEU A 457 11.25 1.46 8.37
CA LEU A 457 11.55 1.63 9.80
C LEU A 457 12.93 1.08 10.17
N GLU A 458 13.31 -0.08 9.63
CA GLU A 458 14.63 -0.67 9.85
C GLU A 458 15.74 0.21 9.26
N ARG A 459 15.55 0.71 8.02
CA ARG A 459 16.48 1.67 7.41
C ARG A 459 16.62 2.93 8.26
N SER A 460 15.51 3.51 8.72
CA SER A 460 15.53 4.69 9.59
C SER A 460 16.28 4.43 10.90
N HIS A 461 16.05 3.27 11.52
CA HIS A 461 16.77 2.85 12.71
C HIS A 461 18.28 2.70 12.47
N LEU A 462 18.68 2.08 11.37
CA LEU A 462 20.10 1.91 11.00
C LEU A 462 20.79 3.26 10.75
N VAL A 463 20.11 4.20 10.09
CA VAL A 463 20.64 5.57 9.88
C VAL A 463 20.85 6.27 11.23
N ARG A 464 19.84 6.28 12.11
CA ARG A 464 19.96 6.86 13.45
C ARG A 464 21.05 6.19 14.29
N ALA A 465 21.12 4.87 14.27
CA ALA A 465 22.16 4.12 14.98
C ALA A 465 23.57 4.46 14.47
N SER A 466 23.72 4.68 13.16
CA SER A 466 24.99 5.10 12.56
C SER A 466 25.38 6.52 12.97
N ILE A 467 24.44 7.47 12.95
CA ILE A 467 24.64 8.84 13.46
C ILE A 467 25.08 8.80 14.93
N ASN A 468 24.39 8.03 15.77
CA ASN A 468 24.74 7.90 17.18
C ASN A 468 26.13 7.29 17.41
N ARG A 469 26.60 6.41 16.51
CA ARG A 469 27.98 5.89 16.56
C ARG A 469 29.00 6.97 16.19
N LEU A 470 28.71 7.81 15.19
CA LEU A 470 29.57 8.94 14.81
C LEU A 470 29.69 9.96 15.95
N ILE A 471 28.57 10.30 16.58
CA ILE A 471 28.54 11.19 17.75
C ILE A 471 29.35 10.59 18.90
N ARG A 472 29.18 9.29 19.18
CA ARG A 472 29.99 8.60 20.19
C ARG A 472 31.49 8.66 19.86
N LEU A 473 31.88 8.50 18.60
CA LEU A 473 33.27 8.60 18.18
C LEU A 473 33.82 10.03 18.40
N ALA A 474 33.04 11.05 18.05
CA ALA A 474 33.41 12.45 18.34
C ALA A 474 33.54 12.70 19.85
N SER A 475 32.64 12.16 20.67
CA SER A 475 32.63 12.34 22.13
C SER A 475 33.84 11.73 22.84
N VAL A 476 34.44 10.68 22.27
CA VAL A 476 35.70 10.11 22.80
C VAL A 476 36.86 11.09 22.62
N HIS A 477 36.82 11.90 21.56
CA HIS A 477 37.83 12.89 21.25
C HIS A 477 37.59 14.21 21.99
N ASP A 478 36.36 14.72 21.99
CA ASP A 478 35.94 15.94 22.71
C ASP A 478 34.92 15.59 23.82
N PRO A 479 35.35 15.58 25.10
CA PRO A 479 34.46 15.28 26.23
C PRO A 479 33.28 16.26 26.40
N LEU A 480 33.33 17.43 25.76
CA LEU A 480 32.25 18.41 25.79
C LEU A 480 31.14 18.08 24.81
N GLU A 481 31.44 17.30 23.76
CA GLU A 481 30.48 16.81 22.78
C GLU A 481 29.86 15.50 23.26
N THR A 482 28.73 15.59 23.96
CA THR A 482 28.06 14.39 24.49
C THR A 482 26.90 13.95 23.60
N GLY A 483 26.53 12.66 23.66
CA GLY A 483 25.33 12.15 23.00
C GLY A 483 24.05 12.93 23.35
N PRO A 484 23.78 13.20 24.65
CA PRO A 484 22.68 14.05 25.07
C PRO A 484 22.73 15.48 24.49
N HIS A 485 23.90 16.12 24.49
CA HIS A 485 24.07 17.45 23.88
C HIS A 485 23.64 17.45 22.40
N ALA A 486 24.18 16.52 21.60
CA ALA A 486 23.84 16.43 20.18
C ALA A 486 22.34 16.19 19.96
N GLU A 487 21.70 15.29 20.73
CA GLU A 487 20.25 15.03 20.66
C GLU A 487 19.41 16.26 21.02
N ARG A 488 19.83 17.04 22.03
CA ARG A 488 19.14 18.29 22.41
C ARG A 488 19.29 19.36 21.35
N VAL A 489 20.50 19.59 20.83
CA VAL A 489 20.73 20.54 19.73
C VAL A 489 19.87 20.18 18.53
N GLY A 490 19.85 18.91 18.13
CA GLY A 490 19.00 18.42 17.04
C GLY A 490 17.51 18.62 17.29
N ALA A 491 17.03 18.29 18.49
CA ALA A 491 15.62 18.46 18.87
C ALA A 491 15.19 19.93 18.89
N ILE A 492 16.00 20.81 19.50
CA ILE A 492 15.73 22.26 19.58
C ILE A 492 15.71 22.85 18.18
N ALA A 493 16.70 22.53 17.34
CA ALA A 493 16.78 23.02 15.98
C ALA A 493 15.53 22.64 15.15
N ALA A 494 15.05 21.41 15.29
CA ALA A 494 13.84 20.94 14.61
C ALA A 494 12.58 21.73 15.03
N GLU A 495 12.40 22.00 16.32
CA GLU A 495 11.24 22.76 16.81
C GLU A 495 11.32 24.25 16.44
N MET A 496 12.52 24.83 16.45
CA MET A 496 12.72 26.21 15.96
C MET A 496 12.35 26.33 14.47
N TYR A 497 12.75 25.34 13.66
CA TYR A 497 12.41 25.32 12.24
C TYR A 497 10.89 25.22 12.03
N GLN A 498 10.20 24.38 12.81
CA GLN A 498 8.73 24.25 12.75
C GLN A 498 8.05 25.59 12.96
N VAL A 499 8.43 26.33 14.01
CA VAL A 499 7.85 27.65 14.30
C VAL A 499 8.12 28.62 13.15
N ARG A 500 9.36 28.64 12.64
CA ARG A 500 9.72 29.53 11.54
C ARG A 500 8.96 29.23 10.26
N ALA A 501 8.80 27.95 9.93
CA ALA A 501 8.05 27.50 8.77
C ALA A 501 6.56 27.87 8.87
N ASN A 502 5.97 27.73 10.06
CA ASN A 502 4.59 28.17 10.33
C ASN A 502 4.43 29.68 10.11
N GLN A 503 5.36 30.50 10.59
CA GLN A 503 5.34 31.96 10.39
C GLN A 503 5.43 32.35 8.91
N LEU A 504 6.14 31.54 8.11
CA LEU A 504 6.27 31.72 6.67
C LEU A 504 5.11 31.11 5.87
N ASN A 505 4.15 30.45 6.54
CA ASN A 505 3.05 29.70 5.93
C ASN A 505 3.55 28.69 4.89
N LEU A 506 4.65 27.99 5.20
CA LEU A 506 5.14 26.90 4.35
C LEU A 506 4.18 25.71 4.41
N ASP A 507 4.23 24.90 3.37
CA ASP A 507 3.47 23.67 3.29
C ASP A 507 3.79 22.75 4.50
N PRO A 508 2.79 22.22 5.22
CA PRO A 508 3.01 21.39 6.42
C PRO A 508 3.83 20.13 6.15
N ASP A 509 3.63 19.45 5.01
CA ASP A 509 4.32 18.21 4.68
C ASP A 509 5.79 18.49 4.34
N VAL A 510 6.05 19.54 3.56
CA VAL A 510 7.40 20.03 3.29
C VAL A 510 8.10 20.45 4.59
N THR A 511 7.37 21.10 5.49
CA THR A 511 7.90 21.55 6.78
C THR A 511 8.33 20.36 7.64
N LEU A 512 7.50 19.33 7.75
CA LEU A 512 7.81 18.11 8.51
C LEU A 512 9.03 17.38 7.93
N HIS A 513 9.12 17.30 6.60
CA HIS A 513 10.26 16.70 5.90
C HIS A 513 11.57 17.42 6.22
N ILE A 514 11.61 18.75 6.09
CA ILE A 514 12.83 19.52 6.38
C ILE A 514 13.14 19.50 7.88
N LYS A 515 12.12 19.55 8.74
CA LYS A 515 12.26 19.42 10.20
C LYS A 515 12.97 18.11 10.58
N SER A 516 12.56 16.98 10.01
CA SER A 516 13.16 15.67 10.33
C SER A 516 14.62 15.58 9.87
N GLN A 517 14.96 16.18 8.72
CA GLN A 517 16.32 16.27 8.22
C GLN A 517 17.21 17.18 9.08
N ILE A 518 16.73 18.38 9.43
CA ILE A 518 17.47 19.31 10.32
C ILE A 518 17.74 18.67 11.66
N ARG A 519 16.78 17.92 12.23
CA ARG A 519 16.96 17.21 13.50
C ARG A 519 18.21 16.34 13.48
N LEU A 520 18.35 15.49 12.46
CA LEU A 520 19.48 14.56 12.33
C LEU A 520 20.78 15.29 11.95
N ALA A 521 20.68 16.26 11.05
CA ALA A 521 21.82 17.01 10.53
C ALA A 521 22.51 17.86 11.61
N ALA A 522 21.73 18.53 12.47
CA ALA A 522 22.25 19.37 13.54
C ALA A 522 23.02 18.58 14.61
N MET A 523 22.72 17.29 14.79
CA MET A 523 23.49 16.41 15.70
C MET A 523 24.95 16.21 15.24
N LEU A 524 25.26 16.48 13.96
CA LEU A 524 26.58 16.28 13.37
C LEU A 524 27.37 17.60 13.21
N HIS A 525 26.86 18.73 13.72
CA HIS A 525 27.46 20.05 13.48
C HIS A 525 28.96 20.12 13.80
N ASP A 526 29.39 19.43 14.85
CA ASP A 526 30.76 19.44 15.34
C ASP A 526 31.60 18.20 14.99
N ILE A 527 31.14 17.37 14.04
CA ILE A 527 31.84 16.13 13.65
C ILE A 527 33.28 16.37 13.19
N GLY A 528 33.58 17.57 12.66
CA GLY A 528 34.92 17.93 12.18
C GLY A 528 35.98 18.08 13.28
N LYS A 529 35.58 18.17 14.56
CA LYS A 529 36.52 18.24 15.69
C LYS A 529 37.41 17.00 15.79
N VAL A 530 36.99 15.86 15.22
CA VAL A 530 37.82 14.65 15.11
C VAL A 530 39.14 14.88 14.37
N GLY A 531 39.24 15.91 13.53
CA GLY A 531 40.45 16.28 12.82
C GLY A 531 41.29 17.36 13.52
N VAL A 532 40.88 17.85 14.68
CA VAL A 532 41.61 18.86 15.47
C VAL A 532 42.46 18.17 16.53
N SER A 533 43.69 18.62 16.72
CA SER A 533 44.60 18.04 17.72
C SER A 533 44.03 18.10 19.14
N ASP A 534 44.14 16.98 19.86
CA ASP A 534 43.82 16.86 21.29
C ASP A 534 44.47 17.95 22.16
N LEU A 535 45.69 18.36 21.81
CA LEU A 535 46.42 19.41 22.53
C LEU A 535 45.70 20.76 22.48
N LEU A 536 44.95 21.03 21.41
CA LEU A 536 44.15 22.24 21.26
C LEU A 536 42.76 22.09 21.86
N LEU A 537 42.07 20.98 21.58
CA LEU A 537 40.71 20.73 22.08
C LEU A 537 40.66 20.64 23.61
N LYS A 538 41.65 20.01 24.23
CA LYS A 538 41.72 19.79 25.68
C LYS A 538 42.59 20.84 26.39
N LYS A 539 42.99 21.93 25.71
CA LYS A 539 43.88 22.94 26.29
C LYS A 539 43.21 23.62 27.49
N PRO A 540 43.82 23.60 28.69
CA PRO A 540 43.30 24.33 29.84
C PRO A 540 43.65 25.83 29.70
N GLY A 541 42.81 26.58 28.98
CA GLY A 541 42.99 28.03 28.81
C GLY A 541 42.44 28.56 27.47
N LYS A 542 42.66 29.84 27.21
CA LYS A 542 42.32 30.45 25.91
C LYS A 542 43.34 30.01 24.85
N LEU A 543 42.84 29.76 23.64
CA LEU A 543 43.68 29.53 22.46
C LEU A 543 44.30 30.86 21.99
N SER A 544 45.52 30.82 21.46
CA SER A 544 46.12 31.92 20.70
C SER A 544 45.39 32.13 19.36
N ASP A 545 45.69 33.22 18.65
CA ASP A 545 45.07 33.46 17.34
C ASP A 545 45.44 32.39 16.31
N GLU A 546 46.68 31.88 16.34
CA GLU A 546 47.13 30.77 15.49
C GLU A 546 46.45 29.45 15.86
N GLU A 547 46.34 29.16 17.16
CA GLU A 547 45.64 27.97 17.65
C GLU A 547 44.14 28.04 17.34
N MET A 548 43.54 29.22 17.43
CA MET A 548 42.15 29.47 17.04
C MET A 548 41.95 29.29 15.53
N ALA A 549 42.90 29.71 14.70
CA ALA A 549 42.84 29.45 13.25
C ALA A 549 42.81 27.94 12.97
N VAL A 550 43.62 27.14 13.67
CA VAL A 550 43.57 25.67 13.58
C VAL A 550 42.24 25.14 14.10
N MET A 551 41.74 25.62 15.25
CA MET A 551 40.44 25.20 15.79
C MET A 551 39.31 25.43 14.78
N ARG A 552 39.27 26.58 14.11
CA ARG A 552 38.25 26.91 13.09
C ARG A 552 38.25 25.97 11.88
N SER A 553 39.33 25.21 11.67
CA SER A 553 39.39 24.23 10.57
C SER A 553 38.39 23.08 10.74
N HIS A 554 37.87 22.81 11.96
CA HIS A 554 36.86 21.78 12.17
C HIS A 554 35.63 21.98 11.27
N THR A 555 35.23 23.22 10.99
CA THR A 555 34.09 23.51 10.08
C THR A 555 34.33 22.97 8.67
N VAL A 556 35.54 23.17 8.14
CA VAL A 556 35.94 22.70 6.80
C VAL A 556 36.19 21.19 6.80
N ILE A 557 36.78 20.65 7.87
CA ILE A 557 37.01 19.21 8.02
C ILE A 557 35.67 18.48 8.10
N GLY A 558 34.73 18.97 8.92
CA GLY A 558 33.39 18.39 9.07
C GLY A 558 32.62 18.41 7.76
N ALA A 559 32.62 19.56 7.05
CA ALA A 559 32.05 19.64 5.71
C ALA A 559 32.70 18.65 4.74
N GLY A 560 34.03 18.52 4.76
CA GLY A 560 34.78 17.59 3.92
C GLY A 560 34.50 16.11 4.21
N ILE A 561 34.24 15.75 5.46
CA ILE A 561 33.82 14.40 5.86
C ILE A 561 32.45 14.05 5.27
N LEU A 562 31.56 15.04 5.13
CA LEU A 562 30.17 14.86 4.71
C LEU A 562 29.93 15.15 3.21
N GLU A 563 30.94 15.67 2.50
CA GLU A 563 30.81 16.18 1.13
C GLU A 563 30.43 15.10 0.10
N ALA A 564 31.01 13.89 0.21
CA ALA A 564 30.80 12.83 -0.77
C ALA A 564 29.33 12.40 -0.85
N GLU A 565 28.67 12.26 0.30
CA GLU A 565 27.27 11.89 0.40
C GLU A 565 26.31 13.08 0.27
N ALA A 566 26.77 14.31 0.56
CA ALA A 566 25.95 15.53 0.40
C ALA A 566 25.50 15.77 -1.05
N GLN A 567 26.26 15.28 -2.04
CA GLN A 567 25.91 15.40 -3.47
C GLN A 567 24.65 14.61 -3.85
N ALA A 568 24.28 13.60 -3.07
CA ALA A 568 23.05 12.83 -3.26
C ALA A 568 21.80 13.51 -2.66
N GLY A 569 21.96 14.64 -1.97
CA GLY A 569 20.86 15.40 -1.35
C GLY A 569 20.42 14.87 0.02
N GLY A 570 19.26 15.34 0.49
CA GLY A 570 18.66 14.94 1.76
C GLY A 570 19.40 15.49 3.00
N PHE A 571 19.30 14.77 4.13
CA PHE A 571 19.84 15.25 5.42
C PHE A 571 21.36 15.48 5.42
N MET A 572 22.11 14.78 4.57
CA MET A 572 23.57 14.95 4.45
C MET A 572 23.95 16.33 3.90
N SER A 573 23.13 16.89 2.99
CA SER A 573 23.33 18.26 2.49
C SER A 573 23.16 19.28 3.61
N PHE A 574 22.12 19.14 4.43
CA PHE A 574 21.95 19.94 5.63
C PHE A 574 23.10 19.75 6.62
N ALA A 575 23.56 18.52 6.85
CA ALA A 575 24.62 18.22 7.79
C ALA A 575 25.94 18.89 7.37
N ARG A 576 26.28 18.84 6.08
CA ARG A 576 27.44 19.55 5.53
C ARG A 576 27.32 21.05 5.73
N ASP A 577 26.19 21.65 5.36
CA ASP A 577 25.98 23.10 5.48
C ASP A 577 26.05 23.57 6.92
N ILE A 578 25.44 22.82 7.83
CA ILE A 578 25.52 23.08 9.26
C ILE A 578 26.98 22.97 9.73
N ALA A 579 27.68 21.88 9.43
CA ALA A 579 29.08 21.71 9.85
C ALA A 579 29.98 22.84 9.34
N HIS A 580 29.75 23.32 8.11
CA HIS A 580 30.55 24.39 7.54
C HIS A 580 30.21 25.78 8.09
N HIS A 581 28.94 26.04 8.41
CA HIS A 581 28.42 27.40 8.60
C HIS A 581 27.80 27.70 9.97
N HIS A 582 27.68 26.74 10.89
CA HIS A 582 27.06 26.98 12.22
C HIS A 582 27.83 27.97 13.10
N HIS A 583 29.06 28.35 12.73
CA HIS A 583 29.84 29.42 13.39
C HIS A 583 29.88 30.74 12.61
N GLN A 584 29.11 30.87 11.53
CA GLN A 584 28.85 32.16 10.90
C GLN A 584 28.02 33.03 11.85
N LYS A 585 28.21 34.35 11.77
CA LYS A 585 27.43 35.32 12.55
C LYS A 585 26.52 36.09 11.63
N TRP A 586 25.32 36.42 12.09
CA TRP A 586 24.35 37.19 11.32
C TRP A 586 24.94 38.49 10.74
N ASN A 587 25.80 39.18 11.50
CA ASN A 587 26.49 40.40 11.08
C ASN A 587 27.70 40.21 10.14
N GLY A 588 28.00 38.98 9.70
CA GLY A 588 29.12 38.66 8.81
C GLY A 588 30.50 38.52 9.48
N GLN A 589 30.58 38.63 10.80
CA GLN A 589 31.85 38.54 11.55
C GLN A 589 32.19 37.12 12.06
N GLY A 590 31.55 36.10 11.51
CA GLY A 590 31.79 34.69 11.85
C GLY A 590 32.93 34.03 11.08
N TYR A 591 32.92 32.71 11.04
CA TYR A 591 33.89 31.92 10.27
C TYR A 591 33.28 30.65 9.66
N ALA A 592 33.91 30.21 8.57
CA ALA A 592 33.65 28.94 7.87
C ALA A 592 35.00 28.31 7.44
N GLY A 593 35.97 28.33 8.37
CA GLY A 593 37.34 27.86 8.18
C GLY A 593 38.40 28.77 8.82
N PRO A 594 39.70 28.47 8.60
CA PRO A 594 40.80 29.21 9.22
C PRO A 594 40.97 30.63 8.65
N THR A 595 40.51 30.89 7.42
CA THR A 595 40.65 32.18 6.73
C THR A 595 39.32 32.95 6.73
N SER A 596 39.34 34.21 6.28
CA SER A 596 38.12 35.00 6.07
C SER A 596 37.34 34.64 4.80
N ALA A 597 37.84 33.70 3.99
CA ALA A 597 37.16 33.25 2.78
C ALA A 597 35.90 32.44 3.15
N GLY A 598 34.80 32.63 2.40
CA GLY A 598 33.55 31.93 2.63
C GLY A 598 32.71 32.48 3.80
N ARG A 599 33.03 33.67 4.34
CA ARG A 599 32.13 34.37 5.28
C ARG A 599 30.85 34.79 4.58
N LEU A 600 29.73 34.55 5.26
CA LEU A 600 28.38 34.88 4.81
C LEU A 600 27.73 35.78 5.87
N ALA A 601 26.74 36.58 5.46
CA ALA A 601 25.99 37.44 6.37
C ALA A 601 24.49 37.32 6.14
N GLY A 602 23.71 37.58 7.20
CA GLY A 602 22.25 37.57 7.13
C GLY A 602 21.68 36.27 6.56
N GLU A 603 20.83 36.41 5.54
CA GLU A 603 20.13 35.29 4.91
C GLU A 603 20.99 34.46 3.95
N GLU A 604 22.21 34.92 3.61
CA GLU A 604 23.16 34.12 2.83
C GLU A 604 23.62 32.88 3.63
N ILE A 605 23.60 32.96 4.97
CA ILE A 605 23.87 31.83 5.84
C ILE A 605 22.69 30.85 5.73
N PRO A 606 22.90 29.56 5.43
CA PRO A 606 21.82 28.58 5.36
C PRO A 606 20.97 28.59 6.64
N ILE A 607 19.65 28.57 6.49
CA ILE A 607 18.72 28.66 7.64
C ILE A 607 18.99 27.57 8.68
N ALA A 608 19.29 26.35 8.24
CA ALA A 608 19.61 25.24 9.13
C ALA A 608 20.87 25.51 9.97
N ALA A 609 21.89 26.15 9.39
CA ALA A 609 23.10 26.54 10.12
C ALA A 609 22.82 27.67 11.12
N ARG A 610 22.00 28.67 10.77
CA ARG A 610 21.58 29.74 11.69
C ARG A 610 20.78 29.20 12.89
N ILE A 611 19.86 28.28 12.62
CA ILE A 611 19.06 27.61 13.66
C ILE A 611 19.99 26.81 14.57
N THR A 612 20.89 26.01 13.98
CA THR A 612 21.81 25.16 14.75
C THR A 612 22.76 25.99 15.61
N ALA A 613 23.26 27.12 15.10
CA ALA A 613 24.10 28.05 15.87
C ALA A 613 23.43 28.54 17.16
N ILE A 614 22.13 28.86 17.08
CA ILE A 614 21.35 29.30 18.25
C ILE A 614 21.13 28.11 19.21
N ALA A 615 20.75 26.95 18.68
CA ALA A 615 20.49 25.75 19.48
C ALA A 615 21.75 25.26 20.23
N ASP A 616 22.89 25.22 19.54
CA ASP A 616 24.20 24.86 20.11
C ASP A 616 24.61 25.86 21.21
N VAL A 617 24.62 27.16 20.91
CA VAL A 617 25.01 28.16 21.92
C VAL A 617 24.06 28.14 23.13
N PHE A 618 22.76 27.98 22.90
CA PHE A 618 21.81 27.85 24.00
C PHE A 618 22.13 26.65 24.88
N ASP A 619 22.24 25.45 24.29
CA ASP A 619 22.52 24.21 25.04
C ASP A 619 23.87 24.29 25.77
N ALA A 620 24.89 24.86 25.12
CA ALA A 620 26.20 25.10 25.68
C ALA A 620 26.20 26.00 26.93
N LEU A 621 25.29 26.97 27.02
CA LEU A 621 25.19 27.90 28.15
C LEU A 621 24.45 27.30 29.34
N VAL A 622 23.44 26.47 29.09
CA VAL A 622 22.56 25.91 30.12
C VAL A 622 22.98 24.51 30.57
N SER A 623 23.92 23.87 29.86
CA SER A 623 24.51 22.60 30.27
C SER A 623 25.75 22.82 31.17
N PRO A 624 26.00 21.94 32.16
CA PRO A 624 27.20 22.00 32.99
C PRO A 624 28.45 21.68 32.15
N ARG A 625 29.51 22.48 32.30
CA ARG A 625 30.82 22.23 31.67
C ARG A 625 31.91 22.15 32.74
N SER A 626 33.02 21.47 32.44
CA SER A 626 34.12 21.18 33.40
C SER A 626 34.65 22.39 34.18
N TYR A 627 34.40 23.61 33.69
CA TYR A 627 34.87 24.87 34.27
C TYR A 627 33.77 25.93 34.51
N LYS A 628 32.48 25.63 34.24
CA LYS A 628 31.37 26.59 34.38
C LYS A 628 30.07 25.90 34.80
N ALA A 629 29.40 26.48 35.80
CA ALA A 629 28.04 26.09 36.17
C ALA A 629 27.04 26.45 35.06
N ALA A 630 26.05 25.57 34.87
CA ALA A 630 24.90 25.77 34.00
C ALA A 630 24.21 27.10 34.28
N TRP A 631 23.88 27.86 33.23
CA TRP A 631 23.08 29.07 33.38
C TRP A 631 21.59 28.73 33.49
N PRO A 632 20.82 29.52 34.25
CA PRO A 632 19.36 29.47 34.13
C PRO A 632 18.94 29.77 32.69
N HIS A 633 17.92 29.07 32.18
CA HIS A 633 17.39 29.28 30.82
C HIS A 633 17.07 30.76 30.54
N SER A 634 16.50 31.47 31.52
CA SER A 634 16.19 32.91 31.41
C SER A 634 17.42 33.78 31.16
N LYS A 635 18.58 33.43 31.73
CA LYS A 635 19.84 34.15 31.52
C LYS A 635 20.43 33.85 30.15
N ALA A 636 20.38 32.59 29.69
CA ALA A 636 20.80 32.22 28.34
C ALA A 636 19.95 32.95 27.28
N MET A 637 18.63 32.96 27.45
CA MET A 637 17.73 33.70 26.55
C MET A 637 17.98 35.21 26.57
N ALA A 638 18.31 35.80 27.72
CA ALA A 638 18.66 37.22 27.78
C ALA A 638 19.91 37.56 26.93
N LEU A 639 20.93 36.69 26.95
CA LEU A 639 22.12 36.86 26.10
C LEU A 639 21.77 36.71 24.61
N LEU A 640 20.97 35.71 24.24
CA LEU A 640 20.56 35.52 22.85
C LEU A 640 19.77 36.72 22.31
N ARG A 641 18.95 37.36 23.15
CA ARG A 641 18.25 38.61 22.82
C ARG A 641 19.21 39.79 22.62
N GLU A 642 20.22 39.92 23.48
CA GLU A 642 21.23 40.98 23.38
C GLU A 642 22.05 40.86 22.08
N GLU A 643 22.38 39.63 21.70
CA GLU A 643 23.16 39.30 20.50
C GLU A 643 22.30 39.17 19.22
N SER A 644 20.99 39.43 19.33
CA SER A 644 20.03 39.40 18.21
C SER A 644 20.36 40.48 17.16
N GLY A 645 20.48 40.09 15.90
CA GLY A 645 20.92 40.97 14.80
C GLY A 645 22.43 41.20 14.75
N GLY A 646 23.18 40.74 15.76
CA GLY A 646 24.63 40.71 15.80
C GLY A 646 25.15 39.31 15.49
N HIS A 647 25.18 38.45 16.50
CA HIS A 647 25.56 37.05 16.35
C HIS A 647 24.42 36.24 15.71
N PHE A 648 23.18 36.43 16.18
CA PHE A 648 22.06 35.54 15.86
C PHE A 648 21.01 36.22 14.96
N ASP A 649 20.31 35.42 14.17
CA ASP A 649 19.16 35.87 13.37
C ASP A 649 18.00 36.28 14.31
N PRO A 650 17.52 37.54 14.24
CA PRO A 650 16.46 38.02 15.11
C PRO A 650 15.17 37.21 15.04
N ASN A 651 14.80 36.72 13.86
CA ASN A 651 13.57 35.96 13.67
C ASN A 651 13.67 34.59 14.35
N LEU A 652 14.86 33.99 14.33
CA LEU A 652 15.08 32.65 14.89
C LEU A 652 15.25 32.70 16.41
N VAL A 653 15.81 33.78 16.97
CA VAL A 653 15.80 33.99 18.43
C VAL A 653 14.37 34.03 18.96
N ALA A 654 13.46 34.74 18.27
CA ALA A 654 12.04 34.75 18.62
C ALA A 654 11.40 33.36 18.53
N CYS A 655 11.80 32.52 17.56
CA CYS A 655 11.31 31.14 17.46
C CYS A 655 11.73 30.29 18.66
N LEU A 656 12.98 30.44 19.15
CA LEU A 656 13.43 29.73 20.36
C LEU A 656 12.62 30.14 21.60
N GLU A 657 12.29 31.43 21.73
CA GLU A 657 11.46 31.93 22.84
C GLU A 657 10.08 31.27 22.88
N GLU A 658 9.47 31.05 21.71
CA GLU A 658 8.14 30.45 21.59
C GLU A 658 8.11 28.97 22.02
N ILE A 659 9.23 28.25 21.89
CA ILE A 659 9.30 26.81 22.18
C ILE A 659 9.87 26.48 23.55
N MET A 660 10.09 27.45 24.44
CA MET A 660 10.77 27.22 25.74
C MET A 660 10.12 26.14 26.61
N ASP A 661 8.80 25.97 26.54
CA ASP A 661 8.09 24.89 27.25
C ASP A 661 8.40 23.50 26.65
N VAL A 662 8.63 23.44 25.33
CA VAL A 662 9.05 22.22 24.63
C VAL A 662 10.51 21.93 24.94
N VAL A 663 11.36 22.96 25.01
CA VAL A 663 12.77 22.85 25.39
C VAL A 663 12.90 22.19 26.78
N ALA A 664 12.09 22.59 27.77
CA ALA A 664 12.10 21.94 29.08
C ALA A 664 11.88 20.42 28.99
N LYS A 665 10.91 19.98 28.19
CA LYS A 665 10.64 18.54 27.95
C LYS A 665 11.77 17.84 27.20
N ILE A 666 12.47 18.55 26.32
CA ILE A 666 13.66 18.02 25.63
C ILE A 666 14.77 17.69 26.64
N TYR A 667 15.02 18.55 27.63
CA TYR A 667 16.00 18.27 28.70
C TYR A 667 15.58 17.12 29.61
N GLU A 668 14.29 16.99 29.92
CA GLU A 668 13.77 15.83 30.67
C GLU A 668 14.00 14.52 29.90
N ARG A 669 13.88 14.55 28.56
CA ARG A 669 14.08 13.38 27.70
C ARG A 669 15.55 13.02 27.52
N PHE A 670 16.44 14.02 27.48
CA PHE A 670 17.87 13.85 27.24
C PHE A 670 18.68 14.52 28.36
N PRO A 671 18.68 13.96 29.57
CA PRO A 671 19.42 14.51 30.70
C PRO A 671 20.94 14.44 30.46
N ASP A 672 21.68 15.34 31.10
CA ASP A 672 23.14 15.26 31.12
C ASP A 672 23.60 13.95 31.79
N ALA A 673 24.68 13.37 31.27
CA ALA A 673 25.25 12.17 31.87
C ALA A 673 25.80 12.51 33.27
N GLU A 674 25.48 11.72 34.28
CA GLU A 674 26.11 11.84 35.59
C GLU A 674 27.63 11.64 35.44
N PRO A 675 28.47 12.51 36.03
CA PRO A 675 29.92 12.33 35.98
C PRO A 675 30.30 10.98 36.59
N GLU A 676 31.04 10.15 35.83
CA GLU A 676 31.48 8.79 36.21
C GLU A 676 32.30 8.71 37.52
N GLN A 677 32.60 9.82 38.17
CA GLN A 677 33.35 9.86 39.43
C GLN A 677 32.62 9.25 40.65
N SER A 678 31.31 8.95 40.58
CA SER A 678 30.61 8.31 41.73
C SER A 678 30.66 6.77 41.74
N ARG A 679 31.09 6.12 40.65
CA ARG A 679 31.07 4.64 40.56
C ARG A 679 32.35 3.96 41.05
N CYS A 680 33.47 4.66 41.17
CA CYS A 680 34.70 4.09 41.73
C CYS A 680 34.75 4.15 43.27
N ASP A 681 34.05 5.08 43.91
CA ASP A 681 34.10 5.25 45.38
C ASP A 681 33.13 4.32 46.14
N ALA A 682 32.33 3.52 45.43
CA ALA A 682 31.44 2.52 46.02
C ALA A 682 32.05 1.09 46.04
N ALA A 683 33.29 0.93 45.58
CA ALA A 683 33.99 -0.37 45.50
C ALA A 683 35.37 -0.37 46.19
N SER A 684 35.58 0.50 47.19
CA SER A 684 36.78 0.51 48.04
C SER A 684 36.46 0.25 49.51
#